data_AF-A0A844FW99-F1
#
_entry.id   AF-A0A844FW99-F1
#
_cell.length_a   1.000
_cell.length_b   1.000
_cell.length_c   1.000
_cell.angle_alpha   90.00
_cell.angle_beta   90.00
_cell.angle_gamma   90.00
#
_symmetry.space_group_name_H-M   'P 1'
#
loop_
_entity.id
_entity.type
_entity.pdbx_description
1 polymer ?
#
loop_
_entity_poly.entity_id
_entity_poly.type
_entity_poly.pdbx_seq_one_letter_code
_entity_poly.pdbx_strand_id
1 'polypeptide(L)'
;MKFRLKLTGAAMLLGAIVSHGADVPAFRYSGTAAERAWLNNMSALMFGGNAIRCALSTRELPEGISCALLVEGSSPAGRRENILVAFPRSRVAGAELRYRALSGRGKLILGLGSGENYRQREVTLDPGDGGWKEVSYADERIRDLTCVTIAFVTEGEPLLFEVAGLKVRTPEGNVIDAIAPERHFLAFDSAAVPAPEGKSPSMNGRVILGMGGGYAAIPASIDAIEKIAGIFGNDRFAIAPDFDYGQIAPLRNDYLRRDLPMSYQTTLVREVGGFFGAHGAFGEGLSGFSRNRELDRRKWPGGAQYHGGSFCHPAAAEAHKKIIDKLAAAGIADYIMPDVGWWESSTAGFSKADETAFRACLAGNDPGVEFALFPEGRRRIRFPEYFKWTFGVELTPQKLGLDSYDGFAAPRSRAPGGESPQYRLRLAVFYALKRYALLRFFDEIGAYGKSKGVNVVAMPLNCSCFGQGMARLDGLLAVNFDLCDVNSFNSPESPAYGRPGELPAEAGLFGMIARGMSRSEAAKASGTKLRLIHETGQAGATIPYRDPRLNYVLNYALTGATGADSMQIDFLSTYTHRGLPTWALLNDPEQRFHHSRLVDQLVVAAAFRDAFDAGLKAPDNRGEVISIVRSADYFAVREEAGIGDVAWRKLLYPVEFLDRAMLDAPFVAEKTRVIFADGKGHTDREVQSLTAYLKRGGNRTLVLSPLSAGRRFDGSDLLSAYYGEDTELNDGEAYAGFGISAAGKNGAYSFRLDGFKTVAQENGRPLLSVKTLANGASLYLFHREATDADRALIAGILEKAQVMPFGKGDADLLVQEFDLPSGGKVFALFDRRPWNGFVFRSGAPSRENFMRYETGLPPATVTVSGGRGILYELISGEKRPFDGGELTLDTAGKSARLYFLLPETPQGKAELTGAEARHAFLNRYVTEELAGFLNDNQE
;
A
#
# COMPACT_ATOMS: atom_id res chain seq x y z
N MET A 1 -33.94 66.97 36.67
CA MET A 1 -33.78 65.63 37.29
C MET A 1 -34.54 64.60 36.46
N LYS A 2 -33.86 63.56 35.97
CA LYS A 2 -34.37 62.47 35.10
C LYS A 2 -33.71 61.16 35.58
N PHE A 3 -34.36 59.99 35.49
CA PHE A 3 -33.92 58.87 34.63
C PHE A 3 -34.89 57.66 34.62
N ARG A 4 -34.67 56.82 33.60
CA ARG A 4 -35.54 55.89 32.84
C ARG A 4 -35.41 54.41 33.27
N LEU A 5 -36.49 53.65 32.98
CA LEU A 5 -36.61 52.28 32.34
C LEU A 5 -35.84 51.06 32.91
N LYS A 6 -36.32 49.80 32.85
CA LYS A 6 -37.63 49.18 32.51
C LYS A 6 -37.61 47.66 32.86
N LEU A 7 -38.67 47.23 33.56
CA LEU A 7 -39.59 46.10 33.34
C LEU A 7 -39.13 44.61 33.13
N THR A 8 -39.41 43.82 34.20
CA THR A 8 -40.35 42.65 34.32
C THR A 8 -40.21 41.37 33.48
N GLY A 9 -40.02 40.24 34.20
CA GLY A 9 -41.11 39.30 34.53
C GLY A 9 -41.23 37.99 33.72
N ALA A 10 -40.87 36.85 34.34
CA ALA A 10 -41.65 35.60 34.41
C ALA A 10 -40.82 34.43 35.00
N ALA A 11 -41.46 33.56 35.79
CA ALA A 11 -41.02 32.20 36.21
C ALA A 11 -40.19 31.99 37.51
N MET A 12 -40.29 32.88 38.50
CA MET A 12 -39.84 32.60 39.88
C MET A 12 -40.98 32.86 40.87
N LEU A 13 -41.81 31.84 41.13
CA LEU A 13 -42.48 31.52 42.42
C LEU A 13 -43.63 30.53 42.19
N LEU A 14 -43.31 29.32 41.73
CA LEU A 14 -44.09 28.15 42.11
C LEU A 14 -43.18 27.23 42.93
N GLY A 15 -42.69 27.82 44.02
CA GLY A 15 -42.41 27.08 45.22
C GLY A 15 -43.73 26.55 45.77
N ALA A 16 -44.08 25.34 45.38
CA ALA A 16 -44.72 24.40 46.28
C ALA A 16 -43.63 23.46 46.81
N ILE A 17 -42.81 24.07 47.66
CA ILE A 17 -42.34 23.53 48.93
C ILE A 17 -42.96 22.14 49.25
N VAL A 18 -42.06 21.16 49.35
CA VAL A 18 -42.02 20.17 50.45
C VAL A 18 -43.03 19.02 50.42
N SER A 19 -42.51 17.84 50.05
CA SER A 19 -42.65 16.62 50.86
C SER A 19 -41.58 15.58 50.48
N HIS A 20 -40.35 15.82 50.97
CA HIS A 20 -39.39 14.88 51.60
C HIS A 20 -39.33 13.41 51.12
N GLY A 21 -38.17 12.82 50.82
CA GLY A 21 -36.79 13.30 50.92
C GLY A 21 -35.77 12.15 50.99
N ALA A 22 -34.64 12.30 50.31
CA ALA A 22 -33.29 12.22 50.89
C ALA A 22 -32.28 12.73 49.85
N ASP A 23 -31.43 13.65 50.28
CA ASP A 23 -30.52 14.44 49.47
C ASP A 23 -29.48 13.60 48.71
N VAL A 24 -29.31 13.91 47.42
CA VAL A 24 -28.15 13.48 46.64
C VAL A 24 -27.04 14.52 46.82
N PRO A 25 -25.89 14.21 47.44
CA PRO A 25 -24.73 15.07 47.35
C PRO A 25 -24.28 15.12 45.88
N ALA A 26 -24.37 16.32 45.30
CA ALA A 26 -24.03 16.59 43.92
C ALA A 26 -22.57 16.24 43.59
N PHE A 27 -22.36 15.27 42.70
CA PHE A 27 -21.17 15.25 41.84
C PHE A 27 -21.31 16.42 40.86
N ARG A 28 -20.56 17.52 41.07
CA ARG A 28 -20.58 18.68 40.17
C ARG A 28 -19.74 18.41 38.92
N TYR A 29 -20.37 17.92 37.86
CA TYR A 29 -19.86 17.99 36.49
C TYR A 29 -20.02 19.42 35.94
N SER A 30 -18.93 20.11 35.64
CA SER A 30 -18.91 21.53 35.23
C SER A 30 -19.07 21.77 33.72
N GLY A 31 -19.47 20.76 32.94
CA GLY A 31 -19.68 20.89 31.50
C GLY A 31 -20.96 21.65 31.10
N THR A 32 -20.98 22.11 29.85
CA THR A 32 -22.11 22.71 29.13
C THR A 32 -23.29 21.72 28.98
N ALA A 33 -24.47 22.23 28.62
CA ALA A 33 -25.65 21.40 28.39
C ALA A 33 -25.47 20.39 27.23
N ALA A 34 -24.63 20.70 26.24
CA ALA A 34 -24.28 19.80 25.15
C ALA A 34 -23.40 18.63 25.61
N GLU A 35 -22.46 18.87 26.52
CA GLU A 35 -21.62 17.82 27.13
C GLU A 35 -22.45 16.91 28.05
N ARG A 36 -23.47 17.45 28.73
CA ARG A 36 -24.45 16.64 29.48
C ARG A 36 -25.35 15.79 28.57
N ALA A 37 -25.66 16.26 27.36
CA ALA A 37 -26.40 15.47 26.38
C ALA A 37 -25.56 14.35 25.77
N TRP A 38 -24.24 14.54 25.65
CA TRP A 38 -23.29 13.51 25.23
C TRP A 38 -23.17 12.36 26.24
N LEU A 39 -23.22 12.65 27.55
CA LEU A 39 -23.22 11.65 28.62
C LEU A 39 -24.46 10.74 28.63
N ASN A 40 -25.56 11.16 28.00
CA ASN A 40 -26.77 10.35 27.83
C ASN A 40 -26.75 9.50 26.54
N ASN A 41 -25.70 9.60 25.71
CA ASN A 41 -25.47 8.78 24.52
C ASN A 41 -24.29 7.83 24.78
N MET A 42 -24.61 6.57 25.03
CA MET A 42 -23.78 5.52 25.66
C MET A 42 -22.54 5.01 24.87
N SER A 43 -21.83 5.83 24.09
CA SER A 43 -20.72 5.29 23.27
C SER A 43 -19.59 6.24 22.86
N ALA A 44 -19.36 7.37 23.56
CA ALA A 44 -18.27 8.27 23.19
C ALA A 44 -17.54 8.89 24.38
N LEU A 45 -16.26 8.56 24.59
CA LEU A 45 -15.30 9.41 25.32
C LEU A 45 -13.85 9.15 24.83
N MET A 46 -13.22 10.18 24.25
CA MET A 46 -11.75 10.33 24.13
C MET A 46 -11.38 11.70 24.72
N PHE A 47 -10.32 11.78 25.54
CA PHE A 47 -9.79 13.05 26.06
C PHE A 47 -8.27 13.17 25.88
N GLY A 48 -7.86 14.32 25.30
CA GLY A 48 -6.60 15.04 25.53
C GLY A 48 -5.30 14.26 25.77
N GLY A 49 -4.71 13.64 24.75
CA GLY A 49 -3.26 13.46 24.61
C GLY A 49 -2.51 12.56 25.61
N ASN A 50 -3.14 12.08 26.69
CA ASN A 50 -2.66 11.06 27.61
C ASN A 50 -3.73 9.96 27.74
N ALA A 51 -3.37 8.71 27.48
CA ALA A 51 -4.33 7.61 27.37
C ALA A 51 -4.56 6.92 28.73
N ILE A 52 -5.77 7.08 29.29
CA ILE A 52 -6.39 6.02 30.11
C ILE A 52 -7.38 5.31 29.20
N ARG A 53 -7.06 4.09 28.77
CA ARG A 53 -7.97 3.24 28.00
C ARG A 53 -8.77 2.36 28.97
N CYS A 54 -10.00 2.73 29.25
CA CYS A 54 -10.99 1.80 29.80
C CYS A 54 -12.16 1.74 28.82
N ALA A 55 -12.50 0.55 28.36
CA ALA A 55 -13.69 0.26 27.57
C ALA A 55 -14.35 -0.98 28.19
N LEU A 56 -15.62 -0.86 28.58
CA LEU A 56 -16.42 -1.94 29.14
C LEU A 56 -16.90 -2.89 28.04
N SER A 57 -16.92 -4.19 28.37
CA SER A 57 -17.55 -5.27 27.60
C SER A 57 -18.93 -5.58 28.19
N THR A 58 -20.00 -5.59 27.40
CA THR A 58 -21.38 -5.91 27.87
C THR A 58 -21.90 -7.29 27.47
N ARG A 59 -21.07 -8.23 26.99
CA ARG A 59 -21.54 -9.59 26.69
C ARG A 59 -21.15 -10.62 27.74
N GLU A 60 -22.18 -11.37 28.16
CA GLU A 60 -22.31 -12.29 29.30
C GLU A 60 -22.41 -11.62 30.68
N LEU A 61 -23.30 -10.65 30.79
CA LEU A 61 -23.91 -10.34 32.08
C LEU A 61 -25.11 -11.29 32.29
N PRO A 62 -25.30 -11.88 33.48
CA PRO A 62 -26.54 -12.56 33.84
C PRO A 62 -27.75 -11.68 33.48
N GLU A 63 -28.83 -12.28 32.96
CA GLU A 63 -30.06 -11.55 32.59
C GLU A 63 -30.45 -10.53 33.68
N GLY A 64 -30.50 -9.24 33.33
CA GLY A 64 -30.93 -8.15 34.22
C GLY A 64 -29.85 -7.20 34.74
N ILE A 65 -28.56 -7.47 34.50
CA ILE A 65 -27.42 -6.64 34.98
C ILE A 65 -26.97 -5.64 33.89
N SER A 66 -26.85 -4.34 34.21
CA SER A 66 -26.35 -3.28 33.29
C SER A 66 -25.15 -2.52 33.90
N CYS A 67 -24.17 -2.12 33.08
CA CYS A 67 -22.97 -1.37 33.49
C CYS A 67 -22.69 -0.12 32.61
N ALA A 68 -22.04 0.91 33.15
CA ALA A 68 -21.63 2.16 32.50
C ALA A 68 -20.23 2.60 32.99
N LEU A 69 -19.36 3.12 32.11
CA LEU A 69 -18.03 3.62 32.48
C LEU A 69 -17.98 5.15 32.36
N LEU A 70 -17.56 5.83 33.43
CA LEU A 70 -17.23 7.25 33.45
C LEU A 70 -15.72 7.40 33.66
N VAL A 71 -15.02 8.15 32.81
CA VAL A 71 -13.60 8.51 33.01
C VAL A 71 -13.54 10.00 33.31
N GLU A 72 -13.04 10.37 34.48
CA GLU A 72 -12.86 11.76 34.90
C GLU A 72 -11.35 12.04 35.10
N GLY A 73 -10.82 13.08 34.46
CA GLY A 73 -9.39 13.41 34.53
C GLY A 73 -9.11 14.89 34.77
N SER A 74 -7.94 15.19 35.36
CA SER A 74 -7.31 16.51 35.29
C SER A 74 -5.78 16.41 35.33
N SER A 75 -5.16 17.36 34.63
CA SER A 75 -3.88 17.34 33.91
C SER A 75 -2.61 17.61 34.78
N PRO A 76 -1.41 17.86 34.17
CA PRO A 76 -0.08 17.93 34.80
C PRO A 76 0.19 18.87 36.00
N ALA A 77 -0.83 19.49 36.62
CA ALA A 77 -0.66 20.27 37.84
C ALA A 77 -1.45 19.74 39.06
N GLY A 78 -2.02 18.53 38.97
CA GLY A 78 -2.58 17.77 40.11
C GLY A 78 -4.04 18.12 40.45
N ARG A 79 -4.88 17.20 40.97
CA ARG A 79 -4.64 15.86 41.52
C ARG A 79 -5.93 15.03 41.42
N ARG A 80 -6.02 14.12 40.45
CA ARG A 80 -6.71 12.79 40.48
C ARG A 80 -7.03 12.32 39.06
N GLU A 81 -6.67 11.08 38.77
CA GLU A 81 -7.16 10.32 37.62
C GLU A 81 -8.10 9.24 38.13
N ASN A 82 -9.38 9.29 37.75
CA ASN A 82 -10.41 8.37 38.23
C ASN A 82 -11.06 7.60 37.07
N ILE A 83 -11.13 6.29 37.20
CA ILE A 83 -11.94 5.38 36.36
C ILE A 83 -13.14 4.96 37.21
N LEU A 84 -14.35 5.26 36.78
CA LEU A 84 -15.59 4.91 37.46
C LEU A 84 -16.37 3.89 36.63
N VAL A 85 -16.61 2.70 37.17
CA VAL A 85 -17.41 1.64 36.54
C VAL A 85 -18.72 1.49 37.30
N ALA A 86 -19.81 2.12 36.84
CA ALA A 86 -21.13 2.03 37.45
C ALA A 86 -21.92 0.79 36.99
N PHE A 87 -22.73 0.20 37.86
CA PHE A 87 -23.58 -0.96 37.60
C PHE A 87 -25.06 -0.62 37.89
N PRO A 88 -25.71 0.25 37.11
CA PRO A 88 -27.00 0.91 37.44
C PRO A 88 -28.17 0.01 37.87
N ARG A 89 -28.08 -1.32 37.74
CA ARG A 89 -29.12 -2.29 38.15
C ARG A 89 -28.63 -3.42 39.06
N SER A 90 -27.39 -3.38 39.57
CA SER A 90 -26.81 -4.58 40.23
C SER A 90 -25.88 -4.26 41.38
N ARG A 91 -26.00 -4.98 42.50
CA ARG A 91 -25.13 -4.79 43.66
C ARG A 91 -23.71 -5.28 43.40
N VAL A 92 -22.73 -4.51 43.83
CA VAL A 92 -21.31 -4.89 43.81
C VAL A 92 -20.89 -5.18 45.24
N ALA A 93 -20.56 -6.43 45.53
CA ALA A 93 -20.04 -6.89 46.81
C ALA A 93 -18.51 -6.93 46.84
N GLY A 94 -17.85 -6.89 45.69
CA GLY A 94 -16.40 -6.76 45.63
C GLY A 94 -15.85 -6.43 44.25
N ALA A 95 -14.59 -6.04 44.21
CA ALA A 95 -13.81 -5.84 43.02
C ALA A 95 -12.39 -6.37 43.23
N GLU A 96 -11.78 -6.89 42.18
CA GLU A 96 -10.41 -7.37 42.13
C GLU A 96 -9.76 -6.76 40.89
N LEU A 97 -8.76 -5.93 41.11
CA LEU A 97 -8.03 -5.23 40.08
C LEU A 97 -6.65 -5.84 39.93
N ARG A 98 -6.30 -6.23 38.71
CA ARG A 98 -4.93 -6.63 38.35
C ARG A 98 -4.22 -5.43 37.73
N TYR A 99 -3.14 -4.99 38.35
CA TYR A 99 -2.43 -3.77 37.98
C TYR A 99 -0.91 -3.93 38.10
N ARG A 100 -0.14 -2.99 37.53
CA ARG A 100 1.29 -2.82 37.83
C ARG A 100 1.68 -1.36 37.76
N ALA A 101 2.57 -0.92 38.64
CA ALA A 101 3.19 0.40 38.55
C ALA A 101 4.49 0.29 37.74
N LEU A 102 4.64 1.14 36.73
CA LEU A 102 5.79 1.16 35.84
C LEU A 102 6.82 2.22 36.25
N SER A 103 6.37 3.37 36.76
CA SER A 103 7.25 4.43 37.29
C SER A 103 6.48 5.38 38.21
N GLY A 104 7.20 6.12 39.06
CA GLY A 104 6.63 7.10 39.99
C GLY A 104 6.11 6.47 41.29
N ARG A 105 5.91 7.31 42.31
CA ARG A 105 5.30 6.93 43.60
C ARG A 105 3.87 7.42 43.66
N GLY A 106 3.00 6.61 44.25
CA GLY A 106 1.61 7.01 44.39
C GLY A 106 0.76 6.03 45.18
N LYS A 107 -0.55 6.20 45.07
CA LYS A 107 -1.54 5.31 45.65
C LYS A 107 -2.54 4.88 44.59
N LEU A 108 -2.89 3.62 44.60
CA LEU A 108 -4.05 3.06 43.93
C LEU A 108 -5.20 2.98 44.93
N ILE A 109 -6.36 3.48 44.55
CA ILE A 109 -7.58 3.43 45.32
C ILE A 109 -8.56 2.54 44.56
N LEU A 110 -8.97 1.42 45.16
CA LEU A 110 -10.07 0.60 44.68
C LEU A 110 -11.30 0.86 45.56
N GLY A 111 -12.24 1.63 45.04
CA GLY A 111 -13.47 2.05 45.68
C GLY A 111 -14.69 1.26 45.21
N LEU A 112 -15.70 1.14 46.07
CA LEU A 112 -16.99 0.51 45.84
C LEU A 112 -18.11 1.42 46.36
N GLY A 113 -19.22 1.51 45.64
CA GLY A 113 -20.41 2.29 46.02
C GLY A 113 -20.29 3.77 45.69
N SER A 114 -21.27 4.57 46.11
CA SER A 114 -21.33 6.01 45.86
C SER A 114 -21.86 6.77 47.09
N GLY A 115 -21.64 8.09 47.15
CA GLY A 115 -22.12 8.94 48.25
C GLY A 115 -21.63 8.47 49.63
N GLU A 116 -22.53 8.45 50.62
CA GLU A 116 -22.22 8.02 52.00
C GLU A 116 -21.89 6.51 52.11
N ASN A 117 -22.24 5.73 51.09
CA ASN A 117 -21.97 4.30 50.99
C ASN A 117 -20.65 3.98 50.25
N TYR A 118 -19.90 5.00 49.81
CA TYR A 118 -18.58 4.79 49.20
C TYR A 118 -17.60 4.21 50.22
N ARG A 119 -16.92 3.14 49.84
CA ARG A 119 -15.87 2.48 50.62
C ARG A 119 -14.69 2.24 49.72
N GLN A 120 -13.47 2.32 50.23
CA GLN A 120 -12.28 2.16 49.40
C GLN A 120 -11.15 1.42 50.11
N ARG A 121 -10.34 0.75 49.30
CA ARG A 121 -9.03 0.21 49.69
C ARG A 121 -7.95 1.01 48.99
N GLU A 122 -7.04 1.57 49.77
CA GLU A 122 -5.83 2.19 49.24
C GLU A 122 -4.68 1.17 49.22
N VAL A 123 -3.86 1.23 48.18
CA VAL A 123 -2.63 0.47 48.05
C VAL A 123 -1.52 1.42 47.64
N THR A 124 -0.44 1.44 48.41
CA THR A 124 0.75 2.21 48.09
C THR A 124 1.45 1.60 46.87
N LEU A 125 1.85 2.45 45.93
CA LEU A 125 2.59 2.11 44.73
C LEU A 125 4.03 2.58 44.91
N ASP A 126 4.90 1.62 45.24
CA ASP A 126 6.35 1.85 45.28
C ASP A 126 6.97 1.70 43.88
N PRO A 127 8.01 2.47 43.54
CA PRO A 127 8.67 2.36 42.26
C PRO A 127 9.58 1.13 42.26
N GLY A 128 9.44 0.23 41.28
CA GLY A 128 10.56 -0.62 40.87
C GLY A 128 10.41 -2.14 40.78
N ASP A 129 9.23 -2.74 40.56
CA ASP A 129 9.19 -4.17 40.18
C ASP A 129 8.58 -4.47 38.80
N GLY A 130 7.76 -3.58 38.22
CA GLY A 130 7.09 -3.80 36.93
C GLY A 130 6.23 -5.07 36.89
N GLY A 131 6.00 -5.71 38.04
CA GLY A 131 5.33 -6.99 38.20
C GLY A 131 3.84 -6.79 38.33
N TRP A 132 3.07 -7.74 37.77
CA TRP A 132 1.62 -7.75 37.96
C TRP A 132 1.26 -8.03 39.42
N LYS A 133 0.42 -7.17 39.98
CA LYS A 133 -0.11 -7.23 41.34
C LYS A 133 -1.63 -7.29 41.28
N GLU A 134 -2.22 -7.82 42.34
CA GLU A 134 -3.68 -7.89 42.48
C GLU A 134 -4.08 -7.16 43.75
N VAL A 135 -5.07 -6.28 43.64
CA VAL A 135 -5.78 -5.71 44.79
C VAL A 135 -7.23 -6.12 44.71
N SER A 136 -7.71 -6.75 45.77
CA SER A 136 -9.12 -7.06 45.93
C SER A 136 -9.73 -6.24 47.06
N TYR A 137 -10.98 -5.85 46.91
CA TYR A 137 -11.75 -5.21 47.96
C TYR A 137 -13.18 -5.73 47.91
N ALA A 138 -13.74 -6.10 49.06
CA ALA A 138 -15.10 -6.62 49.16
C ALA A 138 -15.79 -6.04 50.40
N ASP A 139 -17.04 -5.61 50.25
CA ASP A 139 -17.90 -5.15 51.33
C ASP A 139 -19.38 -5.39 50.97
N GLU A 140 -19.98 -6.39 51.61
CA GLU A 140 -21.36 -6.82 51.37
C GLU A 140 -22.41 -5.80 51.86
N ARG A 141 -21.99 -4.76 52.60
CA ARG A 141 -22.90 -3.77 53.21
C ARG A 141 -23.29 -2.63 52.26
N ILE A 142 -22.81 -2.63 51.02
CA ILE A 142 -23.05 -1.57 50.03
C ILE A 142 -24.42 -1.77 49.36
N ARG A 143 -25.35 -0.81 49.56
CA ARG A 143 -26.78 -1.00 49.26
C ARG A 143 -27.32 -0.27 48.03
N ASP A 144 -26.69 0.83 47.58
CA ASP A 144 -27.18 1.72 46.51
C ASP A 144 -26.09 2.15 45.51
N LEU A 145 -26.50 2.46 44.26
CA LEU A 145 -25.70 2.87 43.08
C LEU A 145 -24.25 2.36 43.09
N THR A 146 -24.05 1.32 42.31
CA THR A 146 -23.00 0.33 42.49
C THR A 146 -21.89 0.58 41.51
N CYS A 147 -21.02 1.52 41.85
CA CYS A 147 -19.82 1.77 41.07
C CYS A 147 -18.58 1.16 41.70
N VAL A 148 -17.65 0.74 40.85
CA VAL A 148 -16.25 0.48 41.21
C VAL A 148 -15.44 1.69 40.78
N THR A 149 -14.76 2.33 41.73
CA THR A 149 -13.86 3.43 41.44
C THR A 149 -12.44 2.91 41.45
N ILE A 150 -11.65 3.26 40.44
CA ILE A 150 -10.21 3.06 40.44
C ILE A 150 -9.60 4.45 40.35
N ALA A 151 -8.92 4.89 41.39
CA ALA A 151 -8.24 6.19 41.38
C ALA A 151 -6.75 6.04 41.60
N PHE A 152 -5.97 6.85 40.90
CA PHE A 152 -4.53 6.92 41.06
C PHE A 152 -4.13 8.29 41.59
N VAL A 153 -3.33 8.29 42.65
CA VAL A 153 -2.88 9.51 43.34
C VAL A 153 -1.36 9.55 43.29
N THR A 154 -0.81 10.53 42.59
CA THR A 154 0.65 10.74 42.48
C THR A 154 1.22 11.41 43.71
N GLU A 155 2.38 10.97 44.20
CA GLU A 155 3.12 11.61 45.30
C GLU A 155 4.29 12.47 44.78
N GLY A 156 3.97 13.51 44.02
CA GLY A 156 4.93 14.53 43.58
C GLY A 156 5.68 14.23 42.28
N GLU A 157 5.74 12.97 41.83
CA GLU A 157 6.25 12.59 40.50
C GLU A 157 5.15 11.96 39.61
N PRO A 158 5.24 12.06 38.27
CA PRO A 158 4.32 11.39 37.36
C PRO A 158 4.28 9.87 37.61
N LEU A 159 3.11 9.34 37.90
CA LEU A 159 2.88 7.91 38.09
C LEU A 159 2.45 7.28 36.76
N LEU A 160 3.19 6.27 36.29
CA LEU A 160 2.82 5.45 35.14
C LEU A 160 2.39 4.07 35.66
N PHE A 161 1.22 3.60 35.23
CA PHE A 161 0.65 2.34 35.68
C PHE A 161 -0.12 1.65 34.56
N GLU A 162 -0.37 0.36 34.72
CA GLU A 162 -1.21 -0.44 33.84
C GLU A 162 -2.24 -1.23 34.65
N VAL A 163 -3.40 -1.49 34.02
CA VAL A 163 -4.47 -2.36 34.52
C VAL A 163 -4.75 -3.40 33.44
N ALA A 164 -4.79 -4.68 33.80
CA ALA A 164 -5.03 -5.79 32.87
C ALA A 164 -6.22 -6.68 33.25
N GLY A 165 -6.98 -6.30 34.27
CA GLY A 165 -8.10 -7.10 34.78
C GLY A 165 -8.89 -6.30 35.81
N LEU A 166 -10.22 -6.31 35.69
CA LEU A 166 -11.11 -5.87 36.77
C LEU A 166 -12.22 -6.89 36.93
N LYS A 167 -12.13 -7.77 37.93
CA LYS A 167 -13.22 -8.68 38.27
C LYS A 167 -14.12 -8.04 39.30
N VAL A 168 -15.40 -7.96 39.04
CA VAL A 168 -16.42 -7.42 39.94
C VAL A 168 -17.27 -8.57 40.44
N ARG A 169 -17.43 -8.68 41.76
CA ARG A 169 -18.21 -9.71 42.41
C ARG A 169 -19.55 -9.14 42.84
N THR A 170 -20.64 -9.83 42.52
CA THR A 170 -21.97 -9.50 43.03
C THR A 170 -22.21 -10.20 44.38
N PRO A 171 -23.14 -9.73 45.22
CA PRO A 171 -23.50 -10.41 46.48
C PRO A 171 -23.96 -11.86 46.28
N GLU A 172 -24.48 -12.19 45.10
CA GLU A 172 -24.94 -13.53 44.73
C GLU A 172 -23.79 -14.48 44.35
N GLY A 173 -22.53 -14.01 44.40
CA GLY A 173 -21.34 -14.81 44.09
C GLY A 173 -20.93 -14.83 42.62
N ASN A 174 -21.62 -14.07 41.75
CA ASN A 174 -21.24 -13.95 40.34
C ASN A 174 -19.97 -13.11 40.20
N VAL A 175 -19.10 -13.47 39.25
CA VAL A 175 -17.87 -12.73 38.94
C VAL A 175 -17.94 -12.20 37.51
N ILE A 176 -17.79 -10.89 37.34
CA ILE A 176 -17.86 -10.16 36.07
C ILE A 176 -16.48 -9.61 35.76
N ASP A 177 -15.84 -10.02 34.66
CA ASP A 177 -14.59 -9.41 34.20
C ASP A 177 -14.86 -8.18 33.32
N ALA A 178 -14.63 -7.00 33.88
CA ALA A 178 -14.94 -5.69 33.33
C ALA A 178 -13.80 -5.10 32.48
N ILE A 179 -12.56 -5.61 32.56
CA ILE A 179 -11.40 -5.10 31.79
C ILE A 179 -10.53 -6.29 31.34
N ALA A 180 -10.85 -6.92 30.20
CA ALA A 180 -10.03 -7.99 29.62
C ALA A 180 -9.25 -7.47 28.39
N PRO A 181 -7.90 -7.58 28.35
CA PRO A 181 -7.07 -7.05 27.26
C PRO A 181 -7.36 -7.66 25.88
N GLU A 182 -7.66 -8.96 25.84
CA GLU A 182 -8.06 -9.68 24.62
C GLU A 182 -9.40 -9.17 24.05
N ARG A 183 -10.23 -8.51 24.86
CA ARG A 183 -11.56 -8.01 24.47
C ARG A 183 -11.55 -6.59 23.92
N HIS A 184 -10.45 -5.83 24.04
CA HIS A 184 -10.31 -4.55 23.31
C HIS A 184 -10.37 -4.74 21.79
N PHE A 185 -10.02 -5.93 21.31
CA PHE A 185 -10.05 -6.33 19.91
C PHE A 185 -11.47 -6.61 19.37
N LEU A 186 -12.43 -6.88 20.27
CA LEU A 186 -13.73 -7.48 19.97
C LEU A 186 -14.89 -6.82 20.71
N ALA A 187 -14.77 -5.60 21.24
CA ALA A 187 -15.87 -4.88 21.89
C ALA A 187 -16.98 -4.57 20.88
N PHE A 188 -17.83 -5.58 20.65
CA PHE A 188 -18.91 -5.64 19.69
C PHE A 188 -20.07 -6.38 20.34
N ASP A 189 -21.21 -5.72 20.46
CA ASP A 189 -22.48 -6.38 20.69
C ASP A 189 -23.16 -6.57 19.33
N SER A 190 -23.06 -7.79 18.79
CA SER A 190 -23.70 -8.14 17.50
C SER A 190 -25.22 -7.98 17.47
N ALA A 191 -25.85 -7.82 18.64
CA ALA A 191 -27.29 -7.64 18.76
C ALA A 191 -27.71 -6.17 18.57
N ALA A 192 -26.77 -5.22 18.65
CA ALA A 192 -27.00 -3.79 18.49
C ALA A 192 -26.70 -3.27 17.07
N VAL A 193 -26.24 -4.15 16.16
CA VAL A 193 -25.85 -3.76 14.81
C VAL A 193 -26.99 -3.99 13.82
N PRO A 194 -27.41 -2.95 13.07
CA PRO A 194 -28.44 -3.13 12.05
C PRO A 194 -27.95 -4.11 10.98
N ALA A 195 -28.86 -4.96 10.51
CA ALA A 195 -28.58 -5.84 9.39
C ALA A 195 -28.14 -5.02 8.16
N PRO A 196 -27.26 -5.56 7.31
CA PRO A 196 -26.83 -4.87 6.10
C PRO A 196 -28.01 -4.68 5.14
N GLU A 197 -28.22 -3.45 4.69
CA GLU A 197 -29.32 -3.07 3.77
C GLU A 197 -28.96 -3.41 2.32
N GLY A 198 -28.71 -4.69 2.02
CA GLY A 198 -28.34 -5.17 0.69
C GLY A 198 -26.85 -5.53 0.55
N LYS A 199 -26.43 -5.94 -0.64
CA LYS A 199 -25.03 -6.35 -0.91
C LYS A 199 -24.13 -5.13 -1.12
N SER A 200 -22.87 -5.22 -0.71
CA SER A 200 -21.88 -4.20 -1.06
C SER A 200 -21.74 -4.14 -2.59
N PRO A 201 -21.81 -2.95 -3.21
CA PRO A 201 -21.44 -2.79 -4.60
C PRO A 201 -19.98 -3.19 -4.85
N SER A 202 -19.68 -3.56 -6.09
CA SER A 202 -18.31 -3.85 -6.54
C SER A 202 -17.44 -2.59 -6.44
N MET A 203 -16.13 -2.73 -6.24
CA MET A 203 -15.20 -1.61 -6.39
C MET A 203 -14.70 -1.43 -7.83
N ASN A 204 -15.08 -2.32 -8.75
CA ASN A 204 -14.65 -2.25 -10.15
C ASN A 204 -15.14 -0.95 -10.82
N GLY A 205 -14.24 -0.32 -11.57
CA GLY A 205 -14.39 1.01 -12.14
C GLY A 205 -14.84 1.98 -11.08
N ARG A 206 -14.13 2.11 -9.95
CA ARG A 206 -14.40 3.17 -8.94
C ARG A 206 -13.12 3.82 -8.47
N VAL A 207 -13.24 5.10 -8.14
CA VAL A 207 -12.23 5.84 -7.38
C VAL A 207 -12.57 5.71 -5.90
N ILE A 208 -11.63 5.21 -5.12
CA ILE A 208 -11.76 4.94 -3.69
C ILE A 208 -10.99 6.02 -2.94
N LEU A 209 -11.67 6.73 -2.06
CA LEU A 209 -11.07 7.77 -1.25
C LEU A 209 -10.68 7.18 0.12
N GLY A 210 -9.37 7.04 0.37
CA GLY A 210 -8.86 6.69 1.68
C GLY A 210 -9.09 7.85 2.66
N MET A 211 -9.61 7.57 3.86
CA MET A 211 -9.85 8.62 4.86
C MET A 211 -9.84 8.07 6.27
N GLY A 212 -9.62 8.96 7.24
CA GLY A 212 -9.73 8.52 8.63
C GLY A 212 -11.19 8.34 9.06
N GLY A 213 -11.47 7.33 9.86
CA GLY A 213 -12.82 6.96 10.28
C GLY A 213 -13.55 8.13 10.91
N GLY A 214 -13.02 8.70 11.99
CA GLY A 214 -13.67 9.84 12.68
C GLY A 214 -14.09 10.99 11.76
N TYR A 215 -13.43 11.18 10.60
CA TYR A 215 -13.83 12.15 9.59
C TYR A 215 -15.10 11.74 8.82
N ALA A 216 -15.20 10.48 8.37
CA ALA A 216 -16.31 9.99 7.56
C ALA A 216 -17.68 10.01 8.28
N ALA A 217 -17.71 10.04 9.61
CA ALA A 217 -18.95 10.13 10.38
C ALA A 217 -19.43 11.58 10.64
N ILE A 218 -18.65 12.60 10.27
CA ILE A 218 -19.00 14.00 10.55
C ILE A 218 -19.89 14.55 9.41
N PRO A 219 -21.02 15.21 9.72
CA PRO A 219 -21.93 15.74 8.69
C PRO A 219 -21.26 16.63 7.64
N ALA A 220 -20.33 17.51 8.04
CA ALA A 220 -19.59 18.38 7.12
C ALA A 220 -18.68 17.59 6.16
N SER A 221 -18.14 16.46 6.60
CA SER A 221 -17.34 15.57 5.76
C SER A 221 -18.20 14.77 4.80
N ILE A 222 -19.39 14.33 5.24
CA ILE A 222 -20.36 13.64 4.38
C ILE A 222 -20.76 14.56 3.21
N ASP A 223 -21.09 15.82 3.49
CA ASP A 223 -21.40 16.82 2.45
C ASP A 223 -20.21 17.03 1.48
N ALA A 224 -18.98 17.07 1.98
CA ALA A 224 -17.79 17.17 1.12
C ALA A 224 -17.61 15.92 0.23
N ILE A 225 -17.83 14.72 0.79
CA ILE A 225 -17.74 13.45 0.04
C ILE A 225 -18.82 13.40 -1.04
N GLU A 226 -20.06 13.78 -0.72
CA GLU A 226 -21.16 13.84 -1.69
C GLU A 226 -20.87 14.85 -2.80
N LYS A 227 -20.26 16.00 -2.48
CA LYS A 227 -19.83 16.97 -3.50
C LYS A 227 -18.74 16.42 -4.41
N ILE A 228 -17.71 15.77 -3.86
CA ILE A 228 -16.64 15.15 -4.65
C ILE A 228 -17.22 14.04 -5.53
N ALA A 229 -18.06 13.17 -4.97
CA ALA A 229 -18.72 12.12 -5.71
C ALA A 229 -19.64 12.69 -6.81
N GLY A 230 -20.37 13.76 -6.53
CA GLY A 230 -21.24 14.46 -7.47
C GLY A 230 -20.52 15.05 -8.68
N ILE A 231 -19.22 15.37 -8.59
CA ILE A 231 -18.42 15.84 -9.74
C ILE A 231 -18.32 14.76 -10.83
N PHE A 232 -18.29 13.49 -10.43
CA PHE A 232 -18.04 12.36 -11.32
C PHE A 232 -19.22 11.40 -11.44
N GLY A 233 -20.20 11.48 -10.54
CA GLY A 233 -21.28 10.51 -10.35
C GLY A 233 -21.06 9.65 -9.11
N ASN A 234 -22.07 9.55 -8.25
CA ASN A 234 -21.97 8.81 -6.97
C ASN A 234 -21.64 7.33 -7.17
N ASP A 235 -22.17 6.72 -8.23
CA ASP A 235 -21.93 5.32 -8.59
C ASP A 235 -20.48 5.04 -9.01
N ARG A 236 -19.69 6.09 -9.27
CA ARG A 236 -18.27 6.04 -9.71
C ARG A 236 -17.27 6.19 -8.57
N PHE A 237 -17.75 6.47 -7.36
CA PHE A 237 -16.93 6.69 -6.17
C PHE A 237 -17.17 5.64 -5.08
N ALA A 238 -16.18 5.47 -4.23
CA ALA A 238 -16.25 4.68 -3.02
C ALA A 238 -15.42 5.36 -1.92
N ILE A 239 -15.70 5.00 -0.67
CA ILE A 239 -14.92 5.45 0.48
C ILE A 239 -14.24 4.26 1.17
N ALA A 240 -13.10 4.53 1.80
CA ALA A 240 -12.37 3.55 2.60
C ALA A 240 -11.97 4.17 3.95
N PRO A 241 -12.88 4.20 4.94
CA PRO A 241 -12.61 4.77 6.26
C PRO A 241 -11.90 3.78 7.21
N ASP A 242 -11.13 4.32 8.18
CA ASP A 242 -10.50 3.58 9.28
C ASP A 242 -11.24 3.74 10.64
N PHE A 243 -12.26 2.92 10.90
CA PHE A 243 -13.07 2.97 12.13
C PHE A 243 -12.98 1.70 12.98
N ASP A 244 -13.16 1.89 14.29
CA ASP A 244 -13.63 0.82 15.17
C ASP A 244 -14.96 0.21 14.64
N TYR A 245 -15.01 -1.13 14.55
CA TYR A 245 -16.11 -1.89 13.93
C TYR A 245 -17.53 -1.54 14.43
N GLY A 246 -17.70 -1.02 15.65
CA GLY A 246 -19.02 -0.68 16.18
C GLY A 246 -19.74 0.43 15.40
N GLN A 247 -18.99 1.27 14.68
CA GLN A 247 -19.53 2.37 13.88
C GLN A 247 -19.67 2.03 12.39
N ILE A 248 -19.07 0.92 11.96
CA ILE A 248 -18.90 0.61 10.54
C ILE A 248 -20.23 0.26 9.87
N ALA A 249 -21.08 -0.54 10.51
CA ALA A 249 -22.30 -1.05 9.90
C ALA A 249 -23.40 0.03 9.75
N PRO A 250 -23.69 0.86 10.78
CA PRO A 250 -24.61 1.99 10.59
C PRO A 250 -24.14 2.95 9.51
N LEU A 251 -22.84 3.28 9.50
CA LEU A 251 -22.26 4.19 8.52
C LEU A 251 -22.28 3.60 7.11
N ARG A 252 -22.00 2.30 6.97
CA ARG A 252 -22.13 1.57 5.71
C ARG A 252 -23.54 1.70 5.12
N ASN A 253 -24.57 1.46 5.93
CA ASN A 253 -25.96 1.56 5.46
C ASN A 253 -26.29 3.01 5.08
N ASP A 254 -25.79 3.98 5.85
CA ASP A 254 -25.97 5.40 5.55
C ASP A 254 -25.38 5.78 4.18
N TYR A 255 -24.13 5.40 3.91
CA TYR A 255 -23.48 5.65 2.62
C TYR A 255 -24.08 4.83 1.48
N LEU A 256 -24.51 3.58 1.74
CA LEU A 256 -25.18 2.79 0.71
C LEU A 256 -26.47 3.46 0.23
N ARG A 257 -27.27 4.05 1.12
CA ARG A 257 -28.48 4.81 0.74
C ARG A 257 -28.18 6.07 -0.09
N ARG A 258 -26.92 6.50 -0.16
CA ARG A 258 -26.42 7.63 -0.96
C ARG A 258 -25.74 7.19 -2.25
N ASP A 259 -25.81 5.90 -2.58
CA ASP A 259 -25.10 5.25 -3.69
C ASP A 259 -23.57 5.35 -3.58
N LEU A 260 -23.05 5.44 -2.35
CA LEU A 260 -21.62 5.49 -2.04
C LEU A 260 -21.18 4.17 -1.39
N PRO A 261 -20.64 3.22 -2.16
CA PRO A 261 -20.11 1.99 -1.58
C PRO A 261 -18.93 2.26 -0.64
N MET A 262 -18.80 1.39 0.36
CA MET A 262 -17.77 1.48 1.37
C MET A 262 -16.90 0.22 1.35
N SER A 263 -15.59 0.42 1.17
CA SER A 263 -14.57 -0.55 1.56
C SER A 263 -14.16 -0.29 3.01
N TYR A 264 -13.55 -1.25 3.68
CA TYR A 264 -12.96 -1.01 4.98
C TYR A 264 -11.44 -0.99 4.88
N GLN A 265 -10.80 0.00 5.51
CA GLN A 265 -9.35 0.17 5.51
C GLN A 265 -8.82 0.19 6.94
N THR A 266 -7.72 -0.50 7.22
CA THR A 266 -7.11 -0.48 8.56
C THR A 266 -5.61 -0.27 8.53
N THR A 267 -5.09 0.55 9.46
CA THR A 267 -3.67 0.55 9.79
C THR A 267 -3.44 -0.44 10.94
N LEU A 268 -2.68 -1.51 10.68
CA LEU A 268 -2.49 -2.68 11.56
C LEU A 268 -2.52 -2.37 13.07
N VAL A 269 -1.74 -1.39 13.51
CA VAL A 269 -1.55 -1.16 14.94
C VAL A 269 -2.78 -0.59 15.63
N ARG A 270 -3.61 0.20 14.93
CA ARG A 270 -4.68 0.95 15.61
C ARG A 270 -5.68 0.00 16.24
N GLU A 271 -6.08 -1.03 15.49
CA GLU A 271 -7.14 -1.96 15.88
C GLU A 271 -6.64 -3.30 16.38
N VAL A 272 -5.64 -3.90 15.73
CA VAL A 272 -5.16 -5.24 16.13
C VAL A 272 -4.01 -5.17 17.16
N GLY A 273 -3.49 -3.98 17.43
CA GLY A 273 -2.32 -3.80 18.29
C GLY A 273 -2.52 -4.25 19.74
N GLY A 274 -3.74 -4.11 20.29
CA GLY A 274 -4.05 -4.65 21.63
C GLY A 274 -4.02 -6.18 21.65
N PHE A 275 -4.60 -6.82 20.63
CA PHE A 275 -4.57 -8.27 20.43
C PHE A 275 -3.12 -8.76 20.26
N PHE A 276 -2.33 -8.06 19.45
CA PHE A 276 -0.94 -8.43 19.24
C PHE A 276 -0.12 -8.33 20.52
N GLY A 277 -0.29 -7.26 21.31
CA GLY A 277 0.38 -7.12 22.60
C GLY A 277 0.01 -8.23 23.59
N ALA A 278 -1.28 -8.58 23.69
CA ALA A 278 -1.77 -9.64 24.58
C ALA A 278 -1.21 -11.03 24.23
N HIS A 279 -1.05 -11.31 22.92
CA HIS A 279 -0.54 -12.59 22.45
C HIS A 279 0.97 -12.59 22.17
N GLY A 280 1.69 -11.50 22.47
CA GLY A 280 3.12 -11.39 22.18
C GLY A 280 3.46 -11.36 20.69
N ALA A 281 2.50 -11.00 19.84
CA ALA A 281 2.60 -11.04 18.38
C ALA A 281 3.26 -9.78 17.76
N PHE A 282 3.85 -8.90 18.57
CA PHE A 282 4.83 -7.95 18.06
C PHE A 282 6.25 -8.55 18.07
N GLY A 283 7.05 -8.23 17.04
CA GLY A 283 8.47 -8.58 17.03
C GLY A 283 9.29 -7.80 18.07
N GLU A 284 10.51 -8.26 18.36
CA GLU A 284 11.48 -7.51 19.16
C GLU A 284 12.49 -6.82 18.23
N GLY A 285 12.69 -5.52 18.42
CA GLY A 285 13.63 -4.70 17.65
C GLY A 285 15.09 -4.87 18.11
N LEU A 286 16.03 -4.37 17.31
CA LEU A 286 17.48 -4.50 17.57
C LEU A 286 17.96 -3.85 18.88
N SER A 287 17.23 -2.86 19.36
CA SER A 287 17.50 -2.18 20.64
C SER A 287 16.98 -2.96 21.86
N GLY A 288 16.40 -4.15 21.66
CA GLY A 288 15.61 -4.86 22.68
C GLY A 288 14.22 -4.24 22.88
N PHE A 289 13.87 -3.23 22.08
CA PHE A 289 12.57 -2.59 22.11
C PHE A 289 11.50 -3.54 21.55
N SER A 290 10.54 -3.92 22.37
CA SER A 290 9.40 -4.72 21.96
C SER A 290 8.12 -3.95 22.22
N ARG A 291 7.21 -3.87 21.25
CA ARG A 291 5.86 -3.32 21.50
C ARG A 291 5.04 -4.17 22.44
N ASN A 292 5.42 -5.44 22.65
CA ASN A 292 4.83 -6.26 23.69
C ASN A 292 5.18 -5.73 25.10
N ARG A 293 6.24 -4.93 25.23
CA ARG A 293 6.79 -4.44 26.51
C ARG A 293 6.68 -2.92 26.68
N GLU A 294 6.68 -2.16 25.59
CA GLU A 294 6.42 -0.71 25.57
C GLU A 294 5.00 -0.43 25.08
N LEU A 295 4.10 -0.08 25.99
CA LEU A 295 2.69 0.21 25.66
C LEU A 295 2.44 1.68 25.30
N ASP A 296 3.35 2.62 25.63
CA ASP A 296 3.21 4.02 25.22
C ASP A 296 3.59 4.19 23.75
N ARG A 297 2.58 4.24 22.88
CA ARG A 297 2.73 4.44 21.43
C ARG A 297 3.55 5.67 21.06
N ARG A 298 3.63 6.70 21.92
CA ARG A 298 4.43 7.91 21.66
C ARG A 298 5.92 7.66 21.81
N LYS A 299 6.31 6.62 22.55
CA LYS A 299 7.70 6.18 22.71
C LYS A 299 8.15 5.21 21.62
N TRP A 300 7.23 4.83 20.74
CA TRP A 300 7.53 3.96 19.61
C TRP A 300 8.27 4.78 18.53
N PRO A 301 9.44 4.35 18.05
CA PRO A 301 10.23 5.11 17.10
C PRO A 301 9.61 5.16 15.69
N GLY A 302 9.63 6.35 15.06
CA GLY A 302 9.33 6.58 13.63
C GLY A 302 7.87 6.35 13.18
N GLY A 303 7.61 6.51 11.87
CA GLY A 303 6.33 6.20 11.22
C GLY A 303 5.91 4.71 11.28
N ALA A 304 6.80 3.84 11.77
CA ALA A 304 6.53 2.42 12.05
C ALA A 304 5.45 2.18 13.12
N GLN A 305 4.99 3.25 13.79
CA GLN A 305 3.90 3.26 14.75
C GLN A 305 2.59 2.61 14.25
N TYR A 306 2.35 2.48 12.94
CA TYR A 306 1.02 2.13 12.41
C TYR A 306 0.94 0.81 11.63
N HIS A 307 2.08 0.24 11.21
CA HIS A 307 2.15 -0.62 10.03
C HIS A 307 2.83 -2.00 10.22
N GLY A 308 3.20 -2.38 11.46
CA GLY A 308 4.11 -3.51 11.70
C GLY A 308 3.69 -4.55 12.73
N GLY A 309 3.84 -5.84 12.41
CA GLY A 309 3.61 -6.99 13.31
C GLY A 309 4.43 -8.24 12.95
N SER A 310 4.27 -9.32 13.73
CA SER A 310 4.81 -10.66 13.39
C SER A 310 3.77 -11.44 12.58
N PHE A 311 3.92 -11.46 11.26
CA PHE A 311 2.97 -12.15 10.37
C PHE A 311 3.10 -13.68 10.37
N CYS A 312 4.12 -14.22 11.05
CA CYS A 312 4.20 -15.66 11.30
C CYS A 312 3.45 -16.10 12.56
N HIS A 313 3.10 -15.17 13.44
CA HIS A 313 2.41 -15.51 14.68
C HIS A 313 0.94 -15.89 14.38
N PRO A 314 0.42 -17.02 14.90
CA PRO A 314 -0.95 -17.44 14.64
C PRO A 314 -2.01 -16.38 14.99
N ALA A 315 -1.77 -15.64 16.08
CA ALA A 315 -2.62 -14.52 16.50
C ALA A 315 -2.75 -13.41 15.42
N ALA A 316 -1.76 -13.24 14.54
CA ALA A 316 -1.85 -12.27 13.45
C ALA A 316 -2.97 -12.65 12.48
N ALA A 317 -2.97 -13.89 11.97
CA ALA A 317 -4.03 -14.37 11.09
C ALA A 317 -5.39 -14.43 11.80
N GLU A 318 -5.42 -14.88 13.07
CA GLU A 318 -6.64 -14.95 13.86
C GLU A 318 -7.32 -13.60 14.03
N ALA A 319 -6.54 -12.54 14.30
CA ALA A 319 -7.06 -11.18 14.38
C ALA A 319 -7.76 -10.79 13.07
N HIS A 320 -7.09 -10.95 11.93
CA HIS A 320 -7.62 -10.53 10.64
C HIS A 320 -8.82 -11.38 10.19
N LYS A 321 -8.87 -12.66 10.56
CA LYS A 321 -10.07 -13.51 10.35
C LYS A 321 -11.28 -12.99 11.13
N LYS A 322 -11.09 -12.58 12.38
CA LYS A 322 -12.14 -11.95 13.20
C LYS A 322 -12.61 -10.62 12.61
N ILE A 323 -11.71 -9.85 11.98
CA ILE A 323 -12.07 -8.64 11.23
C ILE A 323 -12.96 -9.00 10.04
N ILE A 324 -12.51 -9.96 9.22
CA ILE A 324 -13.26 -10.45 8.06
C ILE A 324 -14.67 -10.89 8.43
N ASP A 325 -14.84 -11.63 9.53
CA ASP A 325 -16.16 -12.06 10.00
C ASP A 325 -17.09 -10.88 10.30
N LYS A 326 -16.54 -9.81 10.88
CA LYS A 326 -17.30 -8.58 11.16
C LYS A 326 -17.66 -7.82 9.89
N LEU A 327 -16.72 -7.71 8.95
CA LEU A 327 -16.97 -7.05 7.65
C LEU A 327 -18.04 -7.78 6.85
N ALA A 328 -17.98 -9.12 6.85
CA ALA A 328 -19.00 -9.97 6.25
C ALA A 328 -20.37 -9.73 6.90
N ALA A 329 -20.44 -9.67 8.23
CA ALA A 329 -21.67 -9.36 8.96
C ALA A 329 -22.21 -7.94 8.68
N ALA A 330 -21.32 -6.96 8.47
CA ALA A 330 -21.66 -5.59 8.12
C ALA A 330 -22.01 -5.40 6.62
N GLY A 331 -21.89 -6.45 5.80
CA GLY A 331 -22.13 -6.39 4.36
C GLY A 331 -21.11 -5.52 3.61
N ILE A 332 -19.85 -5.54 4.03
CA ILE A 332 -18.71 -4.87 3.40
C ILE A 332 -17.88 -5.93 2.66
N ALA A 333 -17.68 -5.73 1.36
CA ALA A 333 -17.05 -6.74 0.51
C ALA A 333 -15.54 -6.59 0.35
N ASP A 334 -14.95 -5.46 0.72
CA ASP A 334 -13.52 -5.20 0.50
C ASP A 334 -12.83 -4.82 1.82
N TYR A 335 -11.77 -5.56 2.16
CA TYR A 335 -10.90 -5.32 3.30
C TYR A 335 -9.50 -4.91 2.83
N ILE A 336 -9.24 -3.61 2.87
CA ILE A 336 -7.99 -2.99 2.43
C ILE A 336 -7.02 -2.92 3.60
N MET A 337 -5.82 -3.46 3.39
CA MET A 337 -4.74 -3.41 4.38
C MET A 337 -3.58 -2.55 3.84
N PRO A 338 -3.64 -1.22 4.03
CA PRO A 338 -2.60 -0.28 3.64
C PRO A 338 -1.32 -0.46 4.43
N ASP A 339 -0.21 -0.31 3.72
CA ASP A 339 1.11 -0.19 4.31
C ASP A 339 1.41 -1.30 5.32
N VAL A 340 1.17 -2.55 4.94
CA VAL A 340 1.48 -3.72 5.77
C VAL A 340 2.93 -4.12 5.56
N GLY A 341 3.73 -4.17 6.62
CA GLY A 341 5.07 -4.73 6.54
C GLY A 341 5.72 -5.00 7.89
N TRP A 342 7.00 -5.36 7.89
CA TRP A 342 7.69 -5.78 9.11
C TRP A 342 8.02 -4.58 10.01
N TRP A 343 7.94 -4.81 11.33
CA TRP A 343 8.03 -3.81 12.39
C TRP A 343 9.32 -2.95 12.37
N GLU A 344 10.38 -3.38 11.71
CA GLU A 344 11.46 -2.49 11.24
C GLU A 344 11.89 -2.91 9.82
N SER A 345 12.24 -1.92 8.98
CA SER A 345 12.65 -2.12 7.58
C SER A 345 13.99 -2.86 7.40
N SER A 346 14.63 -3.27 8.50
CA SER A 346 15.94 -3.93 8.56
C SER A 346 15.84 -5.37 9.09
N THR A 347 16.97 -5.95 9.52
CA THR A 347 17.00 -7.23 10.26
C THR A 347 16.44 -7.14 11.68
N ALA A 348 15.93 -5.97 12.04
CA ALA A 348 15.35 -5.65 13.31
C ALA A 348 13.84 -5.99 13.32
N GLY A 349 13.28 -6.39 14.45
CA GLY A 349 11.83 -6.57 14.59
C GLY A 349 11.31 -7.96 14.22
N PHE A 350 11.88 -9.03 14.78
CA PHE A 350 11.37 -10.41 14.64
C PHE A 350 11.15 -11.05 16.01
N SER A 351 10.19 -11.96 16.09
CA SER A 351 9.87 -12.72 17.30
C SER A 351 10.47 -14.13 17.23
N LYS A 352 10.51 -14.83 18.37
CA LYS A 352 10.83 -16.26 18.40
C LYS A 352 9.86 -17.10 17.56
N ALA A 353 8.60 -16.64 17.42
CA ALA A 353 7.62 -17.29 16.55
C ALA A 353 8.00 -17.13 15.07
N ASP A 354 8.53 -15.98 14.66
CA ASP A 354 9.05 -15.77 13.30
C ASP A 354 10.25 -16.68 13.02
N GLU A 355 11.22 -16.77 13.93
CA GLU A 355 12.37 -17.68 13.75
C GLU A 355 11.91 -19.14 13.64
N THR A 356 10.98 -19.57 14.49
CA THR A 356 10.43 -20.93 14.46
C THR A 356 9.73 -21.21 13.12
N ALA A 357 8.90 -20.27 12.66
CA ALA A 357 8.24 -20.38 11.36
C ALA A 357 9.24 -20.38 10.20
N PHE A 358 10.30 -19.56 10.26
CA PHE A 358 11.33 -19.51 9.24
C PHE A 358 12.12 -20.80 9.14
N ARG A 359 12.42 -21.46 10.27
CA ARG A 359 13.03 -22.81 10.29
C ARG A 359 12.11 -23.83 9.63
N ALA A 360 10.81 -23.78 9.92
CA ALA A 360 9.82 -24.65 9.29
C ALA A 360 9.72 -24.40 7.78
N CYS A 361 9.72 -23.14 7.33
CA CYS A 361 9.78 -22.76 5.92
C CYS A 361 11.05 -23.31 5.26
N LEU A 362 12.23 -23.11 5.85
CA LEU A 362 13.50 -23.63 5.31
C LEU A 362 13.48 -25.15 5.15
N ALA A 363 12.86 -25.86 6.09
CA ALA A 363 12.68 -27.31 6.03
C ALA A 363 11.55 -27.76 5.09
N GLY A 364 10.76 -26.85 4.51
CA GLY A 364 9.61 -27.19 3.67
C GLY A 364 8.44 -27.81 4.45
N ASN A 365 8.31 -27.50 5.74
CA ASN A 365 7.25 -27.97 6.63
C ASN A 365 6.11 -26.94 6.78
N ASP A 366 6.12 -25.88 5.96
CA ASP A 366 5.09 -24.85 5.92
C ASP A 366 3.90 -25.25 5.03
N PRO A 367 2.71 -24.62 5.19
CA PRO A 367 1.52 -24.99 4.43
C PRO A 367 1.56 -24.58 2.94
N GLY A 368 2.54 -23.80 2.49
CA GLY A 368 2.63 -23.34 1.11
C GLY A 368 1.81 -22.08 0.80
N VAL A 369 2.05 -21.50 -0.38
CA VAL A 369 1.26 -20.41 -0.98
C VAL A 369 0.82 -20.85 -2.37
N GLU A 370 -0.41 -20.51 -2.75
CA GLU A 370 -0.97 -20.86 -4.06
C GLU A 370 -0.72 -19.75 -5.09
N PHE A 371 -0.03 -20.10 -6.19
CA PHE A 371 0.27 -19.21 -7.31
C PHE A 371 -0.31 -19.71 -8.62
N ALA A 372 -0.49 -18.80 -9.58
CA ALA A 372 -1.25 -19.05 -10.80
C ALA A 372 -0.47 -19.48 -12.05
N LEU A 373 0.83 -19.17 -12.12
CA LEU A 373 1.62 -19.33 -13.33
C LEU A 373 2.65 -20.46 -13.20
N PHE A 374 2.16 -21.68 -13.40
CA PHE A 374 2.97 -22.85 -13.73
C PHE A 374 2.45 -23.46 -15.04
N PRO A 375 3.28 -24.22 -15.78
CA PRO A 375 2.86 -24.92 -17.00
C PRO A 375 1.59 -25.77 -16.84
N GLU A 376 1.37 -26.31 -15.64
CA GLU A 376 0.24 -27.14 -15.24
C GLU A 376 -0.93 -26.35 -14.60
N GLY A 377 -0.84 -25.03 -14.56
CA GLY A 377 -1.84 -24.13 -13.97
C GLY A 377 -1.50 -23.75 -12.52
N ARG A 378 -2.53 -23.59 -11.68
CA ARG A 378 -2.35 -23.15 -10.29
C ARG A 378 -1.66 -24.23 -9.45
N ARG A 379 -0.68 -23.83 -8.63
CA ARG A 379 -0.02 -24.73 -7.67
C ARG A 379 0.27 -24.06 -6.36
N ARG A 380 0.15 -24.87 -5.30
CA ARG A 380 0.61 -24.53 -3.96
C ARG A 380 2.04 -25.00 -3.78
N ILE A 381 2.96 -24.05 -3.59
CA ILE A 381 4.40 -24.34 -3.41
C ILE A 381 4.89 -23.86 -2.05
N ARG A 382 5.83 -24.62 -1.47
CA ARG A 382 6.45 -24.34 -0.17
C ARG A 382 7.70 -23.48 -0.32
N PHE A 383 8.25 -22.97 0.78
CA PHE A 383 9.37 -22.03 0.71
C PHE A 383 10.59 -22.53 -0.08
N PRO A 384 11.07 -23.80 0.03
CA PRO A 384 12.24 -24.24 -0.74
C PRO A 384 12.00 -24.22 -2.25
N GLU A 385 10.80 -24.59 -2.67
CA GLU A 385 10.38 -24.53 -4.07
C GLU A 385 10.19 -23.09 -4.53
N TYR A 386 9.55 -22.24 -3.72
CA TYR A 386 9.44 -20.80 -3.97
C TYR A 386 10.82 -20.15 -4.13
N PHE A 387 11.76 -20.48 -3.24
CA PHE A 387 13.12 -19.95 -3.29
C PHE A 387 13.85 -20.44 -4.55
N LYS A 388 13.70 -21.71 -4.93
CA LYS A 388 14.24 -22.24 -6.18
C LYS A 388 13.56 -21.59 -7.40
N TRP A 389 12.26 -21.32 -7.35
CA TRP A 389 11.51 -20.71 -8.44
C TRP A 389 11.87 -19.24 -8.66
N THR A 390 11.99 -18.47 -7.58
CA THR A 390 12.31 -17.03 -7.61
C THR A 390 13.79 -16.77 -7.80
N PHE A 391 14.64 -17.51 -7.10
CA PHE A 391 16.08 -17.27 -7.14
C PHE A 391 16.77 -18.26 -8.06
N GLY A 392 16.34 -19.50 -8.22
CA GLY A 392 17.03 -20.52 -9.02
C GLY A 392 18.10 -21.30 -8.25
N VAL A 393 18.10 -21.24 -6.91
CA VAL A 393 19.08 -21.95 -6.07
C VAL A 393 18.36 -22.91 -5.15
N GLU A 394 18.84 -24.15 -5.12
CA GLU A 394 18.51 -25.07 -4.04
C GLU A 394 19.26 -24.69 -2.78
N LEU A 395 18.51 -24.42 -1.71
CA LEU A 395 19.07 -24.15 -0.39
C LEU A 395 19.33 -25.48 0.33
N THR A 396 20.49 -25.56 0.96
CA THR A 396 20.82 -26.59 1.95
C THR A 396 21.34 -25.91 3.22
N PRO A 397 21.30 -26.56 4.40
CA PRO A 397 21.91 -26.02 5.61
C PRO A 397 23.39 -25.65 5.40
N GLN A 398 24.13 -26.49 4.68
CA GLN A 398 25.57 -26.32 4.42
C GLN A 398 25.86 -25.08 3.59
N LYS A 399 24.99 -24.74 2.61
CA LYS A 399 25.12 -23.48 1.85
C LYS A 399 25.04 -22.26 2.76
N LEU A 400 24.24 -22.34 3.83
CA LEU A 400 24.13 -21.29 4.84
C LEU A 400 25.20 -21.40 5.92
N GLY A 401 26.15 -22.33 5.82
CA GLY A 401 27.14 -22.61 6.87
C GLY A 401 26.50 -23.11 8.17
N LEU A 402 25.44 -23.92 8.06
CA LEU A 402 24.71 -24.52 9.17
C LEU A 402 24.79 -26.04 9.07
N ASP A 403 24.81 -26.72 10.23
CA ASP A 403 24.70 -28.19 10.28
C ASP A 403 23.27 -28.65 9.96
N SER A 404 22.28 -27.91 10.47
CA SER A 404 20.84 -28.10 10.19
C SER A 404 20.10 -26.76 10.18
N TYR A 405 18.88 -26.74 9.65
CA TYR A 405 18.04 -25.53 9.70
C TYR A 405 17.62 -25.15 11.12
N ASP A 406 17.69 -26.05 12.11
CA ASP A 406 17.45 -25.70 13.51
C ASP A 406 18.47 -24.69 14.05
N GLY A 407 19.66 -24.65 13.44
CA GLY A 407 20.69 -23.65 13.72
C GLY A 407 20.44 -22.29 13.08
N PHE A 408 19.40 -22.14 12.25
CA PHE A 408 19.10 -20.85 11.63
C PHE A 408 18.61 -19.83 12.69
N ALA A 409 19.21 -18.65 12.67
CA ALA A 409 18.82 -17.51 13.48
C ALA A 409 18.85 -16.26 12.61
N ALA A 410 18.00 -15.29 12.91
CA ALA A 410 17.94 -14.05 12.15
C ALA A 410 19.29 -13.30 12.23
N PRO A 411 19.84 -12.83 11.09
CA PRO A 411 21.11 -12.10 11.08
C PRO A 411 21.02 -10.78 11.85
N ARG A 412 21.87 -10.56 12.86
CA ARG A 412 21.86 -9.31 13.65
C ARG A 412 22.84 -8.29 13.05
N SER A 413 22.36 -7.07 12.74
CA SER A 413 23.12 -6.05 11.99
C SER A 413 24.36 -5.46 12.70
N ARG A 414 24.57 -5.76 13.99
CA ARG A 414 25.72 -5.29 14.79
C ARG A 414 26.70 -6.42 15.19
N ALA A 415 26.60 -7.61 14.60
CA ALA A 415 27.52 -8.69 14.90
C ALA A 415 28.91 -8.45 14.25
N PRO A 416 30.03 -8.75 14.94
CA PRO A 416 31.36 -8.77 14.31
C PRO A 416 31.35 -9.71 13.09
N GLY A 417 31.83 -9.24 11.93
CA GLY A 417 31.79 -10.01 10.67
C GLY A 417 30.56 -9.78 9.79
N GLY A 418 29.82 -8.67 9.98
CA GLY A 418 28.70 -8.21 9.16
C GLY A 418 28.99 -7.97 7.66
N GLU A 419 30.20 -8.30 7.21
CA GLU A 419 30.66 -8.25 5.82
C GLU A 419 31.10 -9.62 5.27
N SER A 420 31.00 -10.70 6.05
CA SER A 420 31.36 -12.04 5.55
C SER A 420 30.37 -12.52 4.47
N PRO A 421 30.83 -13.27 3.46
CA PRO A 421 29.93 -13.81 2.44
C PRO A 421 28.80 -14.66 3.03
N GLN A 422 29.10 -15.48 4.03
CA GLN A 422 28.11 -16.29 4.73
C GLN A 422 27.04 -15.44 5.44
N TYR A 423 27.43 -14.32 6.06
CA TYR A 423 26.46 -13.39 6.66
C TYR A 423 25.54 -12.78 5.61
N ARG A 424 26.10 -12.29 4.48
CA ARG A 424 25.31 -11.71 3.38
C ARG A 424 24.34 -12.73 2.76
N LEU A 425 24.75 -13.99 2.65
CA LEU A 425 23.91 -15.08 2.19
C LEU A 425 22.73 -15.35 3.14
N ARG A 426 23.00 -15.45 4.44
CA ARG A 426 21.95 -15.63 5.46
C ARG A 426 20.98 -14.44 5.48
N LEU A 427 21.49 -13.23 5.28
CA LEU A 427 20.70 -12.01 5.17
C LEU A 427 19.78 -12.02 3.95
N ALA A 428 20.28 -12.41 2.78
CA ALA A 428 19.47 -12.57 1.58
C ALA A 428 18.34 -13.60 1.78
N VAL A 429 18.65 -14.77 2.36
CA VAL A 429 17.63 -15.79 2.68
C VAL A 429 16.63 -15.29 3.71
N PHE A 430 17.06 -14.53 4.71
CA PHE A 430 16.18 -13.92 5.70
C PHE A 430 15.18 -12.94 5.06
N TYR A 431 15.60 -12.09 4.11
CA TYR A 431 14.68 -11.23 3.39
C TYR A 431 13.70 -12.02 2.51
N ALA A 432 14.15 -13.10 1.87
CA ALA A 432 13.27 -13.98 1.11
C ALA A 432 12.21 -14.66 2.01
N LEU A 433 12.58 -15.06 3.22
CA LEU A 433 11.67 -15.62 4.22
C LEU A 433 10.64 -14.60 4.70
N LYS A 434 11.07 -13.36 5.00
CA LYS A 434 10.16 -12.25 5.34
C LYS A 434 9.14 -12.01 4.23
N ARG A 435 9.57 -12.12 2.98
CA ARG A 435 8.72 -11.95 1.80
C ARG A 435 7.69 -13.06 1.67
N TYR A 436 8.17 -14.30 1.69
CA TYR A 436 7.33 -15.48 1.58
C TYR A 436 6.29 -15.58 2.72
N ALA A 437 6.70 -15.24 3.94
CA ALA A 437 5.80 -15.26 5.09
C ALA A 437 4.66 -14.25 4.96
N LEU A 438 4.89 -13.08 4.35
CA LEU A 438 3.85 -12.09 4.12
C LEU A 438 2.88 -12.55 3.01
N LEU A 439 3.39 -13.14 1.92
CA LEU A 439 2.55 -13.80 0.90
C LEU A 439 1.67 -14.88 1.52
N ARG A 440 2.23 -15.70 2.41
CA ARG A 440 1.51 -16.77 3.11
C ARG A 440 0.44 -16.24 4.05
N PHE A 441 0.75 -15.17 4.79
CA PHE A 441 -0.23 -14.50 5.64
C PHE A 441 -1.43 -14.02 4.82
N PHE A 442 -1.19 -13.32 3.70
CA PHE A 442 -2.25 -12.84 2.81
C PHE A 442 -2.99 -13.98 2.09
N ASP A 443 -2.31 -15.07 1.70
CA ASP A 443 -2.95 -16.27 1.15
C ASP A 443 -3.95 -16.86 2.15
N GLU A 444 -3.55 -16.98 3.42
CA GLU A 444 -4.37 -17.54 4.48
C GLU A 444 -5.60 -16.68 4.79
N ILE A 445 -5.41 -15.38 5.04
CA ILE A 445 -6.53 -14.49 5.35
C ILE A 445 -7.39 -14.20 4.12
N GLY A 446 -6.80 -14.22 2.92
CA GLY A 446 -7.50 -14.04 1.65
C GLY A 446 -8.40 -15.23 1.32
N ALA A 447 -7.91 -16.45 1.50
CA ALA A 447 -8.72 -17.66 1.35
C ALA A 447 -9.89 -17.67 2.36
N TYR A 448 -9.63 -17.26 3.61
CA TYR A 448 -10.69 -17.08 4.59
C TYR A 448 -11.68 -16.00 4.19
N GLY A 449 -11.21 -14.84 3.74
CA GLY A 449 -12.00 -13.73 3.21
C GLY A 449 -12.97 -14.18 2.13
N LYS A 450 -12.46 -14.88 1.12
CA LYS A 450 -13.29 -15.44 0.03
C LYS A 450 -14.39 -16.36 0.55
N SER A 451 -14.10 -17.20 1.55
CA SER A 451 -15.11 -18.07 2.17
C SER A 451 -16.22 -17.29 2.89
N LYS A 452 -15.98 -16.02 3.22
CA LYS A 452 -16.92 -15.10 3.88
C LYS A 452 -17.50 -14.04 2.94
N GLY A 453 -17.13 -14.05 1.66
CA GLY A 453 -17.55 -13.04 0.69
C GLY A 453 -16.86 -11.68 0.87
N VAL A 454 -15.69 -11.65 1.51
CA VAL A 454 -14.86 -10.45 1.70
C VAL A 454 -13.55 -10.60 0.93
N ASN A 455 -13.29 -9.71 -0.01
CA ASN A 455 -12.03 -9.62 -0.73
C ASN A 455 -10.98 -8.97 0.17
N VAL A 456 -9.92 -9.70 0.49
CA VAL A 456 -8.73 -9.10 1.10
C VAL A 456 -7.95 -8.40 0.00
N VAL A 457 -7.69 -7.11 0.21
CA VAL A 457 -6.91 -6.29 -0.70
C VAL A 457 -5.62 -5.89 0.02
N ALA A 458 -4.52 -6.53 -0.37
CA ALA A 458 -3.21 -6.27 0.17
C ALA A 458 -2.62 -5.03 -0.51
N MET A 459 -2.29 -4.02 0.28
CA MET A 459 -1.52 -2.87 -0.18
C MET A 459 -0.14 -2.96 0.49
N PRO A 460 0.82 -3.59 -0.18
CA PRO A 460 2.16 -3.68 0.37
C PRO A 460 2.78 -2.29 0.51
N LEU A 461 3.52 -2.08 1.60
CA LEU A 461 4.34 -0.89 1.82
C LEU A 461 5.18 -0.55 0.58
N ASN A 462 5.46 0.75 0.45
CA ASN A 462 6.51 1.32 -0.38
C ASN A 462 7.61 0.29 -0.62
N CYS A 463 7.79 -0.08 -1.88
CA CYS A 463 8.78 -1.03 -2.36
C CYS A 463 10.23 -0.55 -2.15
N SER A 464 10.38 0.50 -1.33
CA SER A 464 11.53 1.32 -1.05
C SER A 464 12.57 0.63 -0.18
N CYS A 465 12.26 -0.44 0.57
CA CYS A 465 13.26 -1.08 1.43
C CYS A 465 13.25 -2.62 1.40
N PHE A 466 14.47 -3.20 1.36
CA PHE A 466 14.74 -4.64 1.30
C PHE A 466 13.96 -5.48 2.33
N GLY A 467 13.63 -4.89 3.49
CA GLY A 467 13.02 -5.60 4.61
C GLY A 467 11.49 -5.56 4.72
N GLN A 468 10.75 -4.86 3.85
CA GLN A 468 9.29 -4.69 4.02
C GLN A 468 8.38 -5.65 3.24
N GLY A 469 8.96 -6.72 2.69
CA GLY A 469 8.28 -8.02 2.62
C GLY A 469 7.29 -8.23 1.48
N MET A 470 6.82 -7.23 0.75
CA MET A 470 5.99 -7.47 -0.43
C MET A 470 6.22 -6.36 -1.43
N ALA A 471 6.77 -6.65 -2.61
CA ALA A 471 6.93 -5.69 -3.69
C ALA A 471 7.65 -6.32 -4.89
N ARG A 472 7.01 -7.16 -5.73
CA ARG A 472 7.54 -7.45 -7.09
C ARG A 472 6.42 -7.80 -8.09
N LEU A 473 5.98 -9.06 -8.12
CA LEU A 473 4.93 -9.58 -9.00
C LEU A 473 4.30 -10.85 -8.42
N ASP A 474 5.04 -11.58 -7.58
CA ASP A 474 4.58 -12.78 -6.87
C ASP A 474 3.28 -12.53 -6.08
N GLY A 475 3.07 -11.31 -5.58
CA GLY A 475 1.82 -10.92 -4.94
C GLY A 475 0.63 -10.87 -5.90
N LEU A 476 0.84 -10.42 -7.15
CA LEU A 476 -0.17 -10.49 -8.21
C LEU A 476 -0.40 -11.91 -8.71
N LEU A 477 0.60 -12.79 -8.57
CA LEU A 477 0.51 -14.20 -8.95
C LEU A 477 -0.12 -15.09 -7.88
N ALA A 478 -0.12 -14.63 -6.62
CA ALA A 478 -0.85 -15.28 -5.55
C ALA A 478 -2.35 -15.15 -5.81
N VAL A 479 -3.11 -16.21 -5.56
CA VAL A 479 -4.49 -16.27 -6.06
C VAL A 479 -5.55 -15.80 -5.07
N ASN A 480 -5.21 -15.67 -3.79
CA ASN A 480 -6.19 -15.56 -2.72
C ASN A 480 -6.50 -14.16 -2.21
N PHE A 481 -5.81 -13.14 -2.70
CA PHE A 481 -6.04 -11.74 -2.33
C PHE A 481 -5.80 -10.83 -3.54
N ASP A 482 -6.49 -9.70 -3.57
CA ASP A 482 -6.26 -8.65 -4.56
C ASP A 482 -5.05 -7.81 -4.15
N LEU A 483 -4.30 -7.27 -5.12
CA LEU A 483 -3.17 -6.41 -4.84
C LEU A 483 -3.52 -4.96 -5.21
N CYS A 484 -3.23 -4.04 -4.29
CA CYS A 484 -3.05 -2.66 -4.68
C CYS A 484 -1.62 -2.43 -5.15
N ASP A 485 -1.46 -2.11 -6.42
CA ASP A 485 -0.21 -1.66 -6.99
C ASP A 485 -0.10 -0.16 -6.78
N VAL A 486 0.81 0.21 -5.90
CA VAL A 486 1.01 1.61 -5.59
C VAL A 486 1.74 2.25 -6.77
N ASN A 487 1.22 3.38 -7.24
CA ASN A 487 1.95 4.29 -8.13
C ASN A 487 3.09 5.01 -7.37
N SER A 488 3.69 4.37 -6.35
CA SER A 488 4.67 4.93 -5.41
C SER A 488 6.06 5.00 -6.01
N PHE A 489 6.16 5.70 -7.15
CA PHE A 489 7.35 6.50 -7.46
C PHE A 489 7.26 7.90 -6.91
N ASN A 490 6.21 8.16 -6.16
CA ASN A 490 5.96 9.41 -5.49
C ASN A 490 6.95 9.51 -4.31
N SER A 491 7.12 8.50 -3.45
CA SER A 491 8.10 8.60 -2.36
C SER A 491 9.58 8.43 -2.81
N PRO A 492 10.44 9.47 -2.69
CA PRO A 492 11.89 9.32 -2.85
C PRO A 492 12.52 8.46 -1.75
N GLU A 493 11.74 7.91 -0.81
CA GLU A 493 12.20 7.07 0.29
C GLU A 493 12.81 5.73 -0.16
N SER A 494 12.93 5.48 -1.46
CA SER A 494 13.58 4.29 -2.04
C SER A 494 15.10 4.43 -2.08
N PRO A 495 15.85 3.80 -1.16
CA PRO A 495 17.19 3.32 -1.43
C PRO A 495 17.09 2.18 -2.43
N ALA A 496 16.86 2.53 -3.70
CA ALA A 496 17.27 1.67 -4.78
C ALA A 496 18.77 1.38 -4.57
N TYR A 497 19.11 0.12 -4.25
CA TYR A 497 20.46 -0.42 -4.34
C TYR A 497 21.49 0.02 -3.30
N GLY A 498 21.12 0.22 -2.03
CA GLY A 498 22.14 0.51 -1.00
C GLY A 498 22.92 1.81 -1.27
N ARG A 499 22.46 2.63 -2.22
CA ARG A 499 22.85 4.01 -2.41
C ARG A 499 21.73 4.87 -1.82
N PRO A 500 22.01 5.70 -0.82
CA PRO A 500 21.01 6.60 -0.28
C PRO A 500 20.52 7.60 -1.36
N GLY A 501 19.20 7.62 -1.60
CA GLY A 501 18.47 8.88 -1.74
C GLY A 501 18.20 9.45 -3.13
N GLU A 502 18.35 8.71 -4.24
CA GLU A 502 18.19 9.26 -5.59
C GLU A 502 17.53 8.26 -6.57
N LEU A 503 16.30 8.55 -7.06
CA LEU A 503 15.61 7.80 -8.12
C LEU A 503 15.44 8.66 -9.39
N PRO A 504 15.95 8.25 -10.57
CA PRO A 504 15.67 8.96 -11.82
C PRO A 504 14.17 9.00 -12.12
N ALA A 505 13.62 10.19 -12.36
CA ALA A 505 12.19 10.40 -12.63
C ALA A 505 11.68 9.49 -13.75
N GLU A 506 12.49 9.38 -14.81
CA GLU A 506 12.16 8.61 -16.00
C GLU A 506 11.97 7.12 -15.72
N ALA A 507 12.85 6.56 -14.88
CA ALA A 507 12.86 5.15 -14.53
C ALA A 507 11.60 4.76 -13.73
N GLY A 508 11.09 5.67 -12.90
CA GLY A 508 9.87 5.45 -12.13
C GLY A 508 8.59 5.74 -12.91
N LEU A 509 8.53 6.90 -13.55
CA LEU A 509 7.32 7.43 -14.17
C LEU A 509 6.87 6.61 -15.38
N PHE A 510 7.81 6.37 -16.31
CA PHE A 510 7.52 5.67 -17.55
C PHE A 510 7.72 4.17 -17.45
N GLY A 511 8.52 3.73 -16.48
CA GLY A 511 8.72 2.32 -16.18
C GLY A 511 7.42 1.60 -15.82
N MET A 512 6.46 2.25 -15.14
CA MET A 512 5.16 1.63 -14.85
C MET A 512 4.31 1.43 -16.10
N ILE A 513 4.29 2.41 -17.00
CA ILE A 513 3.56 2.31 -18.26
C ILE A 513 4.14 1.17 -19.10
N ALA A 514 5.48 1.12 -19.23
CA ALA A 514 6.21 0.10 -19.97
C ALA A 514 6.12 -1.32 -19.37
N ARG A 515 5.64 -1.43 -18.13
CA ARG A 515 5.45 -2.69 -17.39
C ARG A 515 3.97 -2.94 -17.09
N GLY A 516 3.07 -2.18 -17.70
CA GLY A 516 1.63 -2.32 -17.47
C GLY A 516 1.12 -3.70 -17.85
N MET A 517 1.70 -4.33 -18.88
CA MET A 517 1.27 -5.64 -19.36
C MET A 517 1.58 -6.71 -18.33
N SER A 518 2.79 -6.70 -17.77
CA SER A 518 3.21 -7.69 -16.77
C SER A 518 2.24 -7.72 -15.58
N ARG A 519 1.73 -6.55 -15.17
CA ARG A 519 0.74 -6.42 -14.08
C ARG A 519 -0.63 -6.96 -14.49
N SER A 520 -1.12 -6.49 -15.63
CA SER A 520 -2.43 -6.88 -16.16
C SER A 520 -2.51 -8.40 -16.37
N GLU A 521 -1.49 -8.98 -16.99
CA GLU A 521 -1.45 -10.42 -17.27
C GLU A 521 -1.24 -11.26 -16.01
N ALA A 522 -0.47 -10.77 -15.02
CA ALA A 522 -0.35 -11.45 -13.73
C ALA A 522 -1.69 -11.50 -12.98
N ALA A 523 -2.40 -10.36 -12.90
CA ALA A 523 -3.72 -10.28 -12.29
C ALA A 523 -4.76 -11.17 -13.01
N LYS A 524 -4.76 -11.17 -14.35
CA LYS A 524 -5.61 -12.08 -15.14
C LYS A 524 -5.31 -13.55 -14.87
N ALA A 525 -4.02 -13.92 -14.81
CA ALA A 525 -3.62 -15.30 -14.58
C ALA A 525 -4.07 -15.81 -13.20
N SER A 526 -3.91 -14.99 -12.15
CA SER A 526 -4.35 -15.33 -10.80
C SER A 526 -5.86 -15.19 -10.59
N GLY A 527 -6.54 -14.44 -11.44
CA GLY A 527 -7.95 -14.08 -11.27
C GLY A 527 -8.16 -13.10 -10.13
N THR A 528 -7.13 -12.32 -9.77
CA THR A 528 -7.20 -11.23 -8.80
C THR A 528 -7.43 -9.90 -9.51
N LYS A 529 -7.88 -8.90 -8.78
CA LYS A 529 -8.04 -7.54 -9.29
C LYS A 529 -6.77 -6.72 -9.09
N LEU A 530 -6.54 -5.78 -10.00
CA LEU A 530 -5.48 -4.80 -9.93
C LEU A 530 -6.06 -3.45 -9.52
N ARG A 531 -5.64 -2.93 -8.37
CA ARG A 531 -6.00 -1.58 -7.92
C ARG A 531 -4.79 -0.66 -8.00
N LEU A 532 -4.92 0.50 -8.65
CA LEU A 532 -3.88 1.54 -8.60
C LEU A 532 -4.02 2.33 -7.30
N ILE A 533 -2.90 2.74 -6.69
CA ILE A 533 -2.93 3.76 -5.62
C ILE A 533 -2.17 4.99 -6.06
N HIS A 534 -2.78 6.16 -5.88
CA HIS A 534 -2.14 7.45 -6.09
C HIS A 534 -1.76 8.11 -4.76
N GLU A 535 -0.46 8.14 -4.45
CA GLU A 535 0.10 8.90 -3.34
C GLU A 535 0.26 10.38 -3.72
N THR A 536 -0.27 11.28 -2.92
CA THR A 536 -0.38 12.70 -3.30
C THR A 536 0.82 13.56 -2.91
N GLY A 537 1.85 13.03 -2.25
CA GLY A 537 3.00 13.80 -1.76
C GLY A 537 3.95 12.97 -0.87
N GLN A 538 5.08 13.55 -0.44
CA GLN A 538 6.07 12.93 0.44
C GLN A 538 5.43 12.38 1.71
N ALA A 539 5.75 11.11 2.01
CA ALA A 539 5.13 10.34 3.08
C ALA A 539 3.59 10.37 3.05
N GLY A 540 3.00 10.51 1.86
CA GLY A 540 1.56 10.61 1.63
C GLY A 540 0.90 11.94 2.01
N ALA A 541 1.64 12.86 2.64
CA ALA A 541 1.06 14.03 3.33
C ALA A 541 1.65 15.39 2.94
N THR A 542 2.48 15.51 1.90
CA THR A 542 3.03 16.82 1.45
C THR A 542 2.44 17.32 0.12
N ILE A 543 3.05 18.38 -0.45
CA ILE A 543 2.70 18.95 -1.76
C ILE A 543 2.77 17.86 -2.83
N PRO A 544 1.84 17.86 -3.82
CA PRO A 544 1.92 17.01 -5.00
C PRO A 544 3.30 16.96 -5.63
N TYR A 545 3.68 15.79 -6.13
CA TYR A 545 4.96 15.59 -6.81
C TYR A 545 5.02 16.21 -8.20
N ARG A 546 3.88 16.52 -8.81
CA ARG A 546 3.82 16.90 -10.22
C ARG A 546 2.75 17.94 -10.48
N ASP A 547 2.95 18.68 -11.56
CA ASP A 547 1.92 19.52 -12.15
C ASP A 547 0.68 18.68 -12.52
N PRO A 548 -0.55 19.16 -12.22
CA PRO A 548 -1.76 18.38 -12.51
C PRO A 548 -1.96 18.03 -13.99
N ARG A 549 -1.50 18.86 -14.94
CA ARG A 549 -1.59 18.53 -16.38
C ARG A 549 -0.78 17.29 -16.71
N LEU A 550 0.46 17.25 -16.21
CA LEU A 550 1.33 16.10 -16.35
C LEU A 550 0.74 14.86 -15.66
N ASN A 551 0.22 15.03 -14.44
CA ASN A 551 -0.40 13.93 -13.68
C ASN A 551 -1.65 13.38 -14.35
N TYR A 552 -2.45 14.21 -15.05
CA TYR A 552 -3.58 13.75 -15.83
C TYR A 552 -3.15 12.82 -16.97
N VAL A 553 -2.25 13.29 -17.85
CA VAL A 553 -1.79 12.51 -19.01
C VAL A 553 -1.13 11.22 -18.57
N LEU A 554 -0.34 11.27 -17.50
CA LEU A 554 0.29 10.09 -16.90
C LEU A 554 -0.73 9.06 -16.42
N ASN A 555 -1.67 9.45 -15.56
CA ASN A 555 -2.61 8.49 -14.97
C ASN A 555 -3.59 7.94 -16.00
N TYR A 556 -3.92 8.72 -17.04
CA TYR A 556 -4.68 8.23 -18.20
C TYR A 556 -3.92 7.11 -18.91
N ALA A 557 -2.65 7.34 -19.26
CA ALA A 557 -1.80 6.35 -19.92
C ALA A 557 -1.53 5.13 -19.02
N LEU A 558 -1.30 5.33 -17.72
CA LEU A 558 -1.09 4.24 -16.75
C LEU A 558 -2.33 3.35 -16.64
N THR A 559 -3.52 3.94 -16.60
CA THR A 559 -4.79 3.20 -16.55
C THR A 559 -4.96 2.35 -17.81
N GLY A 560 -4.73 2.92 -19.00
CA GLY A 560 -4.77 2.17 -20.26
C GLY A 560 -3.74 1.05 -20.34
N ALA A 561 -2.52 1.31 -19.85
CA ALA A 561 -1.44 0.33 -19.88
C ALA A 561 -1.65 -0.81 -18.88
N THR A 562 -2.22 -0.56 -17.72
CA THR A 562 -2.42 -1.59 -16.68
C THR A 562 -3.75 -2.31 -16.81
N GLY A 563 -4.77 -1.65 -17.37
CA GLY A 563 -6.15 -2.14 -17.35
C GLY A 563 -6.70 -2.28 -15.93
N ALA A 564 -6.27 -1.43 -15.00
CA ALA A 564 -6.62 -1.53 -13.59
C ALA A 564 -8.14 -1.47 -13.33
N ASP A 565 -8.60 -2.30 -12.41
CA ASP A 565 -10.01 -2.43 -12.03
C ASP A 565 -10.50 -1.25 -11.18
N SER A 566 -9.63 -0.63 -10.39
CA SER A 566 -10.01 0.47 -9.50
C SER A 566 -8.82 1.35 -9.17
N MET A 567 -9.07 2.54 -8.66
CA MET A 567 -8.02 3.41 -8.16
C MET A 567 -8.34 3.85 -6.74
N GLN A 568 -7.36 3.81 -5.86
CA GLN A 568 -7.44 4.41 -4.53
C GLN A 568 -6.58 5.67 -4.49
N ILE A 569 -7.11 6.71 -3.87
CA ILE A 569 -6.40 7.97 -3.63
C ILE A 569 -6.06 8.05 -2.15
N ASP A 570 -4.82 8.46 -1.89
CA ASP A 570 -4.26 8.62 -0.56
C ASP A 570 -4.97 9.71 0.27
N PHE A 571 -4.80 9.65 1.59
CA PHE A 571 -5.69 10.24 2.60
C PHE A 571 -6.02 11.73 2.39
N LEU A 572 -7.32 12.06 2.45
CA LEU A 572 -7.73 13.40 2.87
C LEU A 572 -7.39 13.52 4.37
N SER A 573 -6.42 14.37 4.71
CA SER A 573 -5.91 14.46 6.08
C SER A 573 -7.04 14.74 7.08
N THR A 574 -7.16 13.91 8.11
CA THR A 574 -8.21 13.97 9.14
C THR A 574 -8.26 15.26 9.92
N TYR A 575 -7.14 15.96 10.05
CA TYR A 575 -7.04 17.25 10.71
C TYR A 575 -5.88 17.99 10.10
N THR A 576 -6.12 19.25 9.73
CA THR A 576 -4.99 20.18 9.69
C THR A 576 -4.50 20.37 11.11
N HIS A 577 -3.28 20.85 11.27
CA HIS A 577 -2.69 21.27 12.54
C HIS A 577 -3.59 22.23 13.37
N ARG A 578 -4.75 22.66 12.84
CA ARG A 578 -5.76 23.53 13.44
C ARG A 578 -7.12 22.88 13.72
N GLY A 579 -7.31 21.59 13.46
CA GLY A 579 -8.56 20.91 13.83
C GLY A 579 -9.77 21.19 12.91
N LEU A 580 -9.58 21.84 11.76
CA LEU A 580 -10.66 22.21 10.83
C LEU A 580 -10.82 21.18 9.69
N PRO A 581 -12.04 20.97 9.15
CA PRO A 581 -12.26 20.10 7.98
C PRO A 581 -11.48 20.62 6.77
N THR A 582 -10.88 19.73 5.98
CA THR A 582 -10.11 20.10 4.76
C THR A 582 -10.87 21.06 3.86
N TRP A 583 -12.19 20.89 3.71
CA TRP A 583 -13.02 21.74 2.85
C TRP A 583 -13.16 23.19 3.35
N ALA A 584 -13.17 23.41 4.67
CA ALA A 584 -13.20 24.75 5.24
C ALA A 584 -11.94 25.56 4.91
N LEU A 585 -10.86 24.88 4.53
CA LEU A 585 -9.54 25.45 4.27
C LEU A 585 -9.24 25.57 2.77
N LEU A 586 -10.09 25.04 1.90
CA LEU A 586 -9.97 25.24 0.44
C LEU A 586 -10.33 26.66 0.03
N ASN A 587 -11.21 27.29 0.79
CA ASN A 587 -11.62 28.68 0.59
C ASN A 587 -10.74 29.67 1.35
N ASP A 588 -9.75 29.18 2.12
CA ASP A 588 -8.81 30.01 2.86
C ASP A 588 -7.56 30.25 1.99
N PRO A 589 -7.34 31.49 1.50
CA PRO A 589 -6.20 31.81 0.65
C PRO A 589 -4.84 31.62 1.33
N GLU A 590 -4.80 31.49 2.66
CA GLU A 590 -3.58 31.15 3.42
C GLU A 590 -3.29 29.63 3.43
N GLN A 591 -4.26 28.78 3.12
CA GLN A 591 -4.18 27.31 3.26
C GLN A 591 -3.88 26.63 1.92
N ARG A 592 -2.90 27.21 1.23
CA ARG A 592 -2.58 26.94 -0.17
C ARG A 592 -2.26 25.46 -0.49
N PHE A 593 -1.71 24.80 0.51
CA PHE A 593 -1.35 23.40 0.51
C PHE A 593 -2.54 22.45 0.28
N HIS A 594 -3.67 22.67 0.96
CA HIS A 594 -4.83 21.78 0.91
C HIS A 594 -5.58 21.88 -0.41
N HIS A 595 -5.61 23.08 -1.00
CA HIS A 595 -6.16 23.31 -2.33
C HIS A 595 -5.40 22.52 -3.40
N SER A 596 -4.07 22.62 -3.42
CA SER A 596 -3.23 21.92 -4.42
C SER A 596 -3.39 20.41 -4.35
N ARG A 597 -3.49 19.84 -3.14
CA ARG A 597 -3.75 18.40 -2.96
C ARG A 597 -5.12 17.99 -3.47
N LEU A 598 -6.18 18.72 -3.13
CA LEU A 598 -7.51 18.39 -3.65
C LEU A 598 -7.54 18.42 -5.18
N VAL A 599 -6.94 19.45 -5.80
CA VAL A 599 -6.90 19.56 -7.26
C VAL A 599 -6.18 18.36 -7.87
N ASP A 600 -5.01 17.97 -7.33
CA ASP A 600 -4.30 16.78 -7.77
C ASP A 600 -5.17 15.51 -7.66
N GLN A 601 -5.85 15.32 -6.53
CA GLN A 601 -6.76 14.19 -6.31
C GLN A 601 -7.91 14.17 -7.33
N LEU A 602 -8.56 15.31 -7.59
CA LEU A 602 -9.64 15.42 -8.56
C LEU A 602 -9.17 15.16 -9.99
N VAL A 603 -7.98 15.66 -10.34
CA VAL A 603 -7.38 15.49 -11.67
C VAL A 603 -7.00 14.04 -11.93
N VAL A 604 -6.39 13.37 -10.95
CA VAL A 604 -5.99 11.96 -11.08
C VAL A 604 -7.21 11.04 -11.04
N ALA A 605 -8.22 11.35 -10.21
CA ALA A 605 -9.51 10.66 -10.24
C ALA A 605 -10.14 10.74 -11.64
N ALA A 606 -10.17 11.94 -12.23
CA ALA A 606 -10.70 12.14 -13.57
C ALA A 606 -9.92 11.34 -14.62
N ALA A 607 -8.60 11.37 -14.60
CA ALA A 607 -7.76 10.66 -15.56
C ALA A 607 -8.05 9.15 -15.57
N PHE A 608 -8.14 8.53 -14.39
CA PHE A 608 -8.52 7.13 -14.25
C PHE A 608 -9.94 6.88 -14.79
N ARG A 609 -10.91 7.74 -14.41
CA ARG A 609 -12.30 7.60 -14.87
C ARG A 609 -12.44 7.70 -16.37
N ASP A 610 -11.83 8.70 -16.97
CA ASP A 610 -11.94 8.95 -18.40
C ASP A 610 -11.32 7.80 -19.20
N ALA A 611 -10.18 7.26 -18.75
CA ALA A 611 -9.57 6.08 -19.38
C ALA A 611 -10.42 4.82 -19.21
N PHE A 612 -10.98 4.59 -18.01
CA PHE A 612 -11.84 3.44 -17.73
C PHE A 612 -13.16 3.51 -18.51
N ASP A 613 -13.83 4.66 -18.51
CA ASP A 613 -15.12 4.88 -19.17
C ASP A 613 -14.99 4.87 -20.70
N ALA A 614 -13.85 5.32 -21.23
CA ALA A 614 -13.52 5.18 -22.65
C ALA A 614 -13.32 3.71 -23.07
N GLY A 615 -13.21 2.78 -22.12
CA GLY A 615 -12.91 1.38 -22.40
C GLY A 615 -11.56 1.21 -23.08
N LEU A 616 -10.59 2.04 -22.69
CA LEU A 616 -9.26 2.13 -23.27
C LEU A 616 -8.56 0.77 -23.23
N LYS A 617 -8.03 0.33 -24.37
CA LYS A 617 -7.29 -0.93 -24.47
C LYS A 617 -5.88 -0.69 -24.95
N ALA A 618 -4.95 -1.48 -24.45
CA ALA A 618 -3.64 -1.55 -25.04
C ALA A 618 -3.71 -2.21 -26.44
N PRO A 619 -2.83 -1.84 -27.38
CA PRO A 619 -2.95 -2.23 -28.78
C PRO A 619 -2.69 -3.72 -29.00
N ASP A 620 -3.20 -4.26 -30.11
CA ASP A 620 -3.10 -5.70 -30.42
C ASP A 620 -1.65 -6.22 -30.51
N ASN A 621 -0.73 -5.37 -30.97
CA ASN A 621 0.71 -5.70 -31.08
C ASN A 621 1.45 -5.68 -29.74
N ARG A 622 0.75 -5.40 -28.64
CA ARG A 622 1.32 -5.46 -27.30
C ARG A 622 1.80 -6.86 -26.96
N GLY A 623 3.06 -6.95 -26.51
CA GLY A 623 3.70 -8.22 -26.14
C GLY A 623 4.32 -8.98 -27.32
N GLU A 624 4.29 -8.43 -28.55
CA GLU A 624 5.07 -8.96 -29.67
C GLU A 624 6.58 -8.91 -29.40
N VAL A 625 7.03 -7.88 -28.69
CA VAL A 625 8.40 -7.75 -28.19
C VAL A 625 8.36 -7.66 -26.67
N ILE A 626 9.11 -8.52 -26.01
CA ILE A 626 9.33 -8.43 -24.58
C ILE A 626 10.82 -8.26 -24.29
N SER A 627 11.14 -7.42 -23.32
CA SER A 627 12.44 -7.42 -22.66
C SER A 627 12.27 -8.01 -21.27
N ILE A 628 13.00 -9.07 -20.98
CA ILE A 628 12.93 -9.74 -19.69
C ILE A 628 13.74 -8.93 -18.69
N VAL A 629 13.06 -8.41 -17.69
CA VAL A 629 13.64 -7.65 -16.59
C VAL A 629 13.56 -8.43 -15.30
N ARG A 630 14.45 -8.11 -14.36
CA ARG A 630 14.41 -8.72 -13.04
C ARG A 630 13.30 -8.09 -12.22
N SER A 631 12.71 -8.89 -11.35
CA SER A 631 11.76 -8.47 -10.32
C SER A 631 12.35 -7.43 -9.35
N ALA A 632 13.68 -7.32 -9.29
CA ALA A 632 14.43 -6.31 -8.52
C ALA A 632 14.51 -4.95 -9.22
N ASP A 633 14.65 -4.98 -10.55
CA ASP A 633 14.67 -3.80 -11.41
C ASP A 633 13.25 -3.25 -11.61
N TYR A 634 12.24 -3.78 -10.91
CA TYR A 634 10.83 -3.39 -10.99
C TYR A 634 10.62 -1.90 -10.71
N PHE A 635 11.55 -1.28 -9.97
CA PHE A 635 11.54 0.14 -9.63
C PHE A 635 12.65 0.98 -10.26
N ALA A 636 13.51 0.38 -11.09
CA ALA A 636 14.56 1.14 -11.75
C ALA A 636 14.83 0.56 -13.14
N VAL A 637 14.47 1.31 -14.18
CA VAL A 637 15.23 1.23 -15.43
C VAL A 637 16.62 1.79 -15.12
N ARG A 638 17.66 0.96 -15.29
CA ARG A 638 19.04 1.38 -15.04
C ARG A 638 19.42 2.49 -16.02
N GLU A 639 20.45 3.25 -15.64
CA GLU A 639 21.17 4.15 -16.54
C GLU A 639 21.91 3.35 -17.65
N GLU A 640 22.26 2.09 -17.37
CA GLU A 640 22.80 1.12 -18.31
C GLU A 640 21.67 0.59 -19.21
N ALA A 641 21.56 1.12 -20.44
CA ALA A 641 20.52 0.76 -21.39
C ALA A 641 20.59 -0.71 -21.82
N GLY A 642 19.58 -1.51 -21.46
CA GLY A 642 19.40 -2.85 -22.04
C GLY A 642 18.96 -2.77 -23.51
N ILE A 643 18.99 -3.89 -24.24
CA ILE A 643 18.56 -3.97 -25.64
C ILE A 643 17.10 -3.48 -25.77
N GLY A 644 16.24 -3.91 -24.83
CA GLY A 644 14.85 -3.49 -24.72
C GLY A 644 14.68 -1.99 -24.51
N ASP A 645 15.53 -1.35 -23.70
CA ASP A 645 15.49 0.10 -23.48
C ASP A 645 15.84 0.86 -24.75
N VAL A 646 16.87 0.42 -25.50
CA VAL A 646 17.21 1.05 -26.78
C VAL A 646 16.07 0.87 -27.79
N ALA A 647 15.50 -0.33 -27.89
CA ALA A 647 14.37 -0.59 -28.78
C ALA A 647 13.13 0.24 -28.43
N TRP A 648 12.81 0.36 -27.14
CA TRP A 648 11.67 1.12 -26.66
C TRP A 648 11.89 2.63 -26.79
N ARG A 649 12.95 3.16 -26.18
CA ARG A 649 13.20 4.60 -26.03
C ARG A 649 13.71 5.23 -27.30
N LYS A 650 14.64 4.57 -28.01
CA LYS A 650 15.37 5.18 -29.14
C LYS A 650 14.81 4.80 -30.50
N LEU A 651 14.08 3.68 -30.57
CA LEU A 651 13.55 3.15 -31.82
C LEU A 651 12.01 3.07 -31.85
N LEU A 652 11.33 3.44 -30.76
CA LEU A 652 9.86 3.51 -30.64
C LEU A 652 9.15 2.18 -30.96
N TYR A 653 9.75 1.04 -30.57
CA TYR A 653 9.12 -0.27 -30.68
C TYR A 653 8.19 -0.57 -29.49
N PRO A 654 7.17 -1.43 -29.69
CA PRO A 654 6.22 -1.89 -28.66
C PRO A 654 6.85 -2.88 -27.68
N VAL A 655 7.91 -2.47 -26.98
CA VAL A 655 8.59 -3.33 -26.00
C VAL A 655 7.85 -3.30 -24.68
N GLU A 656 7.49 -4.48 -24.20
CA GLU A 656 6.98 -4.67 -22.84
C GLU A 656 8.09 -5.23 -21.94
N PHE A 657 8.27 -4.63 -20.78
CA PHE A 657 9.27 -5.10 -19.81
C PHE A 657 8.63 -6.14 -18.89
N LEU A 658 8.95 -7.41 -19.16
CA LEU A 658 8.32 -8.55 -18.52
C LEU A 658 9.18 -9.08 -17.37
N ASP A 659 8.57 -9.29 -16.21
CA ASP A 659 9.23 -9.99 -15.12
C ASP A 659 9.51 -11.46 -15.49
N ARG A 660 10.69 -11.96 -15.15
CA ARG A 660 11.11 -13.35 -15.35
C ARG A 660 10.11 -14.40 -14.88
N ALA A 661 9.35 -14.13 -13.80
CA ALA A 661 8.34 -15.06 -13.30
C ALA A 661 7.23 -15.36 -14.33
N MET A 662 6.99 -14.43 -15.26
CA MET A 662 5.95 -14.50 -16.30
C MET A 662 6.40 -15.17 -17.60
N LEU A 663 7.63 -15.68 -17.68
CA LEU A 663 8.13 -16.30 -18.93
C LEU A 663 7.28 -17.48 -19.40
N ASP A 664 6.63 -18.16 -18.47
CA ASP A 664 5.73 -19.29 -18.76
C ASP A 664 4.27 -18.85 -18.99
N ALA A 665 3.98 -17.55 -19.02
CA ALA A 665 2.64 -17.05 -19.25
C ALA A 665 2.15 -17.39 -20.68
N PRO A 666 0.87 -17.75 -20.87
CA PRO A 666 0.34 -18.16 -22.16
C PRO A 666 0.58 -17.16 -23.30
N PHE A 667 0.47 -15.86 -23.02
CA PHE A 667 0.66 -14.82 -24.05
C PHE A 667 2.07 -14.84 -24.65
N VAL A 668 3.11 -15.23 -23.88
CA VAL A 668 4.50 -15.31 -24.38
C VAL A 668 4.60 -16.35 -25.48
N ALA A 669 3.88 -17.46 -25.29
CA ALA A 669 3.79 -18.56 -26.23
C ALA A 669 2.99 -18.19 -27.49
N GLU A 670 1.94 -17.39 -27.33
CA GLU A 670 0.94 -17.07 -28.37
C GLU A 670 1.31 -15.86 -29.22
N LYS A 671 1.81 -14.78 -28.61
CA LYS A 671 1.98 -13.47 -29.25
C LYS A 671 3.44 -13.07 -29.44
N THR A 672 4.34 -13.46 -28.55
CA THR A 672 5.71 -12.93 -28.55
C THR A 672 6.55 -13.44 -29.71
N ARG A 673 7.09 -12.50 -30.49
CA ARG A 673 7.96 -12.72 -31.66
C ARG A 673 9.42 -12.47 -31.34
N VAL A 674 9.71 -11.55 -30.42
CA VAL A 674 11.08 -11.24 -29.97
C VAL A 674 11.16 -11.22 -28.45
N ILE A 675 12.16 -11.92 -27.92
CA ILE A 675 12.55 -11.85 -26.52
C ILE A 675 13.95 -11.25 -26.43
N PHE A 676 14.08 -10.09 -25.78
CA PHE A 676 15.36 -9.57 -25.30
C PHE A 676 15.63 -10.11 -23.90
N ALA A 677 16.67 -10.93 -23.74
CA ALA A 677 17.06 -11.50 -22.46
C ALA A 677 18.04 -10.57 -21.71
N ASP A 678 17.62 -9.33 -21.45
CA ASP A 678 18.46 -8.25 -20.88
C ASP A 678 18.89 -8.46 -19.41
N GLY A 679 18.45 -9.53 -18.76
CA GLY A 679 18.76 -9.82 -17.36
C GLY A 679 20.12 -10.47 -17.11
N LYS A 680 20.78 -10.10 -16.01
CA LYS A 680 21.97 -10.79 -15.48
C LYS A 680 21.57 -12.15 -14.89
N GLY A 681 22.26 -13.22 -15.29
CA GLY A 681 22.17 -14.55 -14.64
C GLY A 681 20.81 -15.23 -14.69
N HIS A 682 20.48 -15.86 -15.82
CA HIS A 682 19.24 -16.64 -15.92
C HIS A 682 19.32 -17.93 -15.10
N THR A 683 18.19 -18.34 -14.53
CA THR A 683 18.06 -19.63 -13.83
C THR A 683 17.86 -20.77 -14.84
N ASP A 684 18.17 -22.01 -14.46
CA ASP A 684 17.93 -23.19 -15.32
C ASP A 684 16.49 -23.25 -15.81
N ARG A 685 15.53 -22.91 -14.95
CA ARG A 685 14.11 -22.82 -15.31
C ARG A 685 13.90 -21.78 -16.40
N GLU A 686 14.42 -20.57 -16.24
CA GLU A 686 14.28 -19.50 -17.24
C GLU A 686 14.90 -19.91 -18.58
N VAL A 687 16.08 -20.54 -18.56
CA VAL A 687 16.72 -21.09 -19.76
C VAL A 687 15.85 -22.19 -20.40
N GLN A 688 15.21 -23.05 -19.60
CA GLN A 688 14.25 -24.04 -20.09
C GLN A 688 13.02 -23.37 -20.73
N SER A 689 12.47 -22.31 -20.14
CA SER A 689 11.36 -21.53 -20.71
C SER A 689 11.77 -20.86 -22.03
N LEU A 690 12.97 -20.27 -22.10
CA LEU A 690 13.55 -19.70 -23.32
C LEU A 690 13.78 -20.78 -24.39
N THR A 691 14.18 -21.97 -23.98
CA THR A 691 14.34 -23.14 -24.87
C THR A 691 12.98 -23.58 -25.42
N ALA A 692 11.96 -23.65 -24.56
CA ALA A 692 10.60 -24.01 -24.96
C ALA A 692 10.01 -22.97 -25.94
N TYR A 693 10.29 -21.69 -25.71
CA TYR A 693 9.96 -20.60 -26.63
C TYR A 693 10.57 -20.82 -28.02
N LEU A 694 11.88 -21.06 -28.12
CA LEU A 694 12.57 -21.28 -29.39
C LEU A 694 12.13 -22.58 -30.11
N LYS A 695 11.81 -23.64 -29.37
CA LYS A 695 11.35 -24.92 -29.93
C LYS A 695 10.06 -24.78 -30.76
N ARG A 696 9.22 -23.77 -30.48
CA ARG A 696 8.00 -23.50 -31.25
C ARG A 696 8.26 -23.07 -32.69
N GLY A 697 9.46 -22.57 -33.01
CA GLY A 697 9.85 -22.23 -34.38
C GLY A 697 9.14 -21.00 -34.95
N GLY A 698 9.20 -20.86 -36.28
CA GLY A 698 8.69 -19.71 -37.02
C GLY A 698 9.57 -18.47 -36.84
N ASN A 699 8.98 -17.28 -36.93
CA ASN A 699 9.71 -16.00 -36.82
C ASN A 699 10.08 -15.60 -35.38
N ARG A 700 10.19 -16.58 -34.47
CA ARG A 700 10.56 -16.34 -33.08
C ARG A 700 12.04 -16.04 -32.98
N THR A 701 12.37 -15.00 -32.22
CA THR A 701 13.73 -14.50 -32.06
C THR A 701 14.07 -14.35 -30.59
N LEU A 702 15.15 -14.98 -30.16
CA LEU A 702 15.75 -14.75 -28.84
C LEU A 702 17.04 -13.96 -29.02
N VAL A 703 17.21 -12.88 -28.26
CA VAL A 703 18.43 -12.07 -28.27
C VAL A 703 19.03 -12.08 -26.88
N LEU A 704 20.25 -12.60 -26.78
CA LEU A 704 20.98 -12.72 -25.53
C LEU A 704 21.96 -11.56 -25.37
N SER A 705 21.93 -10.97 -24.18
CA SER A 705 23.02 -10.13 -23.67
C SER A 705 24.17 -11.03 -23.20
N PRO A 706 25.43 -10.60 -23.25
CA PRO A 706 26.52 -11.37 -22.66
C PRO A 706 26.31 -11.66 -21.15
N LEU A 707 25.55 -10.82 -20.45
CA LEU A 707 25.25 -10.98 -19.02
C LEU A 707 24.20 -12.06 -18.73
N SER A 708 23.49 -12.54 -19.74
CA SER A 708 22.44 -13.56 -19.60
C SER A 708 22.98 -14.88 -19.04
N ALA A 709 24.29 -15.15 -19.20
CA ALA A 709 24.97 -16.40 -18.85
C ALA A 709 25.67 -16.40 -17.47
N GLY A 710 25.54 -15.33 -16.67
CA GLY A 710 26.36 -15.15 -15.46
C GLY A 710 25.55 -15.05 -14.18
N ARG A 711 25.65 -16.04 -13.29
CA ARG A 711 25.02 -15.98 -11.97
C ARG A 711 25.97 -16.42 -10.87
N ARG A 712 25.99 -15.68 -9.76
CA ARG A 712 26.72 -16.04 -8.54
C ARG A 712 25.82 -15.88 -7.31
N PHE A 713 25.76 -16.92 -6.48
CA PHE A 713 25.03 -16.94 -5.20
C PHE A 713 25.96 -17.48 -4.11
N ASP A 714 26.92 -16.67 -3.67
CA ASP A 714 27.92 -17.08 -2.67
C ASP A 714 28.18 -16.02 -1.58
N GLY A 715 27.44 -14.91 -1.61
CA GLY A 715 27.58 -13.85 -0.62
C GLY A 715 28.68 -12.83 -0.90
N SER A 716 29.36 -12.87 -2.05
CA SER A 716 30.40 -11.89 -2.39
C SER A 716 29.93 -10.44 -2.21
N ASP A 717 28.68 -10.16 -2.60
CA ASP A 717 27.93 -8.93 -2.33
C ASP A 717 26.46 -9.24 -1.93
N LEU A 718 25.77 -8.35 -1.20
CA LEU A 718 24.39 -8.60 -0.76
C LEU A 718 23.41 -8.56 -1.94
N LEU A 719 23.64 -7.69 -2.93
CA LEU A 719 22.87 -7.69 -4.16
C LEU A 719 23.23 -8.92 -5.00
N SER A 720 24.47 -9.40 -4.97
CA SER A 720 24.79 -10.72 -5.57
C SER A 720 24.06 -11.87 -4.87
N ALA A 721 23.97 -11.86 -3.54
CA ALA A 721 23.32 -12.90 -2.76
C ALA A 721 21.80 -12.85 -2.85
N TYR A 722 21.21 -11.66 -3.03
CA TYR A 722 19.76 -11.49 -3.07
C TYR A 722 19.20 -11.37 -4.50
N TYR A 723 20.00 -10.91 -5.45
CA TYR A 723 19.61 -10.64 -6.84
C TYR A 723 20.53 -11.26 -7.92
N GLY A 724 21.64 -11.90 -7.55
CA GLY A 724 22.56 -12.54 -8.49
C GLY A 724 23.43 -11.58 -9.31
N GLU A 725 23.69 -10.36 -8.80
CA GLU A 725 24.30 -9.22 -9.50
C GLU A 725 25.79 -9.25 -9.83
N ASP A 726 26.52 -10.34 -9.58
CA ASP A 726 27.94 -10.34 -9.91
C ASP A 726 28.18 -10.39 -11.44
N THR A 727 29.25 -9.75 -11.88
CA THR A 727 29.75 -9.73 -13.27
C THR A 727 30.55 -10.99 -13.63
N GLU A 728 30.80 -11.88 -12.66
CA GLU A 728 31.50 -13.15 -12.82
C GLU A 728 30.54 -14.31 -13.22
N LEU A 729 30.95 -15.11 -14.20
CA LEU A 729 30.21 -16.29 -14.66
C LEU A 729 30.54 -17.50 -13.77
N ASN A 730 29.57 -18.05 -13.01
CA ASN A 730 29.75 -19.37 -12.38
C ASN A 730 29.07 -20.52 -13.14
N ASP A 731 28.16 -20.22 -14.07
CA ASP A 731 27.47 -21.22 -14.89
C ASP A 731 27.41 -20.80 -16.37
N GLY A 732 28.58 -20.82 -17.01
CA GLY A 732 28.70 -20.61 -18.45
C GLY A 732 28.15 -21.76 -19.31
N GLU A 733 27.61 -22.81 -18.69
CA GLU A 733 27.07 -24.01 -19.36
C GLU A 733 25.54 -24.04 -19.41
N ALA A 734 24.84 -23.18 -18.67
CA ALA A 734 23.38 -23.08 -18.74
C ALA A 734 22.87 -22.94 -20.20
N TYR A 735 23.62 -22.24 -21.05
CA TYR A 735 23.31 -22.04 -22.47
C TYR A 735 23.93 -23.08 -23.42
N ALA A 736 24.56 -24.14 -22.91
CA ALA A 736 25.19 -25.18 -23.72
C ALA A 736 24.17 -25.87 -24.64
N GLY A 737 22.91 -25.99 -24.21
CA GLY A 737 21.80 -26.50 -25.04
C GLY A 737 21.54 -25.66 -26.29
N PHE A 738 21.99 -24.40 -26.34
CA PHE A 738 21.94 -23.55 -27.52
C PHE A 738 23.22 -23.62 -28.38
N GLY A 739 24.25 -24.32 -27.93
CA GLY A 739 25.59 -24.30 -28.50
C GLY A 739 26.41 -23.08 -28.09
N ILE A 740 26.13 -22.52 -26.90
CA ILE A 740 26.87 -21.39 -26.33
C ILE A 740 27.57 -21.89 -25.06
N SER A 741 28.88 -21.73 -25.01
CA SER A 741 29.65 -21.88 -23.78
C SER A 741 30.36 -20.56 -23.51
N ALA A 742 30.17 -20.02 -22.30
CA ALA A 742 30.71 -18.73 -21.91
C ALA A 742 31.74 -18.88 -20.80
N ALA A 743 32.82 -18.11 -20.86
CA ALA A 743 33.80 -17.98 -19.77
C ALA A 743 34.18 -16.52 -19.61
N GLY A 744 34.29 -16.04 -18.38
CA GLY A 744 34.54 -14.62 -18.14
C GLY A 744 34.70 -14.25 -16.68
N LYS A 745 35.45 -13.17 -16.44
CA LYS A 745 35.72 -12.60 -15.11
C LYS A 745 35.75 -11.07 -15.22
N ASN A 746 35.27 -10.36 -14.19
CA ASN A 746 35.28 -8.89 -14.12
C ASN A 746 34.68 -8.18 -15.35
N GLY A 747 33.56 -8.66 -15.88
CA GLY A 747 32.91 -8.06 -17.05
C GLY A 747 33.56 -8.36 -18.40
N ALA A 748 34.65 -9.14 -18.44
CA ALA A 748 35.26 -9.61 -19.68
C ALA A 748 34.74 -11.01 -20.03
N TYR A 749 34.00 -11.12 -21.14
CA TYR A 749 33.38 -12.36 -21.60
C TYR A 749 34.08 -12.94 -22.81
N SER A 750 34.14 -14.27 -22.88
CA SER A 750 34.56 -15.03 -24.05
C SER A 750 33.53 -16.11 -24.33
N PHE A 751 33.20 -16.31 -25.60
CA PHE A 751 32.18 -17.24 -26.02
C PHE A 751 32.75 -18.25 -27.00
N ARG A 752 32.51 -19.54 -26.73
CA ARG A 752 32.62 -20.61 -27.71
C ARG A 752 31.23 -20.87 -28.27
N LEU A 753 31.09 -20.68 -29.58
CA LEU A 753 29.81 -20.77 -30.28
C LEU A 753 29.82 -21.91 -31.29
N ASP A 754 28.81 -22.76 -31.22
CA ASP A 754 28.57 -23.86 -32.16
C ASP A 754 27.36 -23.56 -33.07
N GLY A 755 27.61 -23.55 -34.38
CA GLY A 755 26.61 -23.26 -35.41
C GLY A 755 26.20 -21.78 -35.52
N PHE A 756 26.97 -20.85 -34.94
CA PHE A 756 26.72 -19.41 -35.07
C PHE A 756 27.54 -18.78 -36.21
N LYS A 757 26.95 -17.77 -36.86
CA LYS A 757 27.61 -16.88 -37.81
C LYS A 757 27.73 -15.48 -37.22
N THR A 758 28.92 -14.89 -37.28
CA THR A 758 29.11 -13.47 -36.95
C THR A 758 28.44 -12.59 -38.02
N VAL A 759 27.60 -11.65 -37.57
CA VAL A 759 26.84 -10.73 -38.45
C VAL A 759 27.21 -9.27 -38.24
N ALA A 760 27.90 -8.93 -37.15
CA ALA A 760 28.52 -7.62 -36.94
C ALA A 760 29.86 -7.78 -36.20
N GLN A 761 30.79 -6.87 -36.46
CA GLN A 761 32.10 -6.82 -35.81
C GLN A 761 32.41 -5.40 -35.33
N GLU A 762 33.18 -5.31 -34.24
CA GLU A 762 33.73 -4.07 -33.70
C GLU A 762 35.24 -4.27 -33.53
N ASN A 763 36.05 -3.42 -34.17
CA ASN A 763 37.51 -3.51 -34.12
C ASN A 763 38.07 -4.92 -34.45
N GLY A 764 37.47 -5.59 -35.44
CA GLY A 764 37.86 -6.94 -35.87
C GLY A 764 37.43 -8.08 -34.95
N ARG A 765 36.68 -7.80 -33.88
CA ARG A 765 36.11 -8.80 -32.96
C ARG A 765 34.61 -8.97 -33.22
N PRO A 766 34.04 -10.17 -33.05
CA PRO A 766 32.58 -10.35 -33.12
C PRO A 766 31.85 -9.41 -32.15
N LEU A 767 30.86 -8.68 -32.67
CA LEU A 767 29.95 -7.84 -31.89
C LEU A 767 28.60 -8.54 -31.72
N LEU A 768 28.06 -9.08 -32.82
CA LEU A 768 26.78 -9.79 -32.87
C LEU A 768 26.94 -11.08 -33.67
N SER A 769 26.44 -12.18 -33.12
CA SER A 769 26.40 -13.48 -33.80
C SER A 769 24.98 -14.03 -33.81
N VAL A 770 24.64 -14.81 -34.83
CA VAL A 770 23.31 -15.41 -35.00
C VAL A 770 23.40 -16.90 -35.32
N LYS A 771 22.44 -17.67 -34.81
CA LYS A 771 22.17 -19.05 -35.18
C LYS A 771 20.70 -19.17 -35.55
N THR A 772 20.42 -19.59 -36.78
CA THR A 772 19.07 -19.93 -37.22
C THR A 772 18.85 -21.42 -37.02
N LEU A 773 17.80 -21.76 -36.29
CA LEU A 773 17.42 -23.15 -36.01
C LEU A 773 16.67 -23.74 -37.20
N ALA A 774 16.69 -25.07 -37.33
CA ALA A 774 16.01 -25.78 -38.42
C ALA A 774 14.50 -25.52 -38.48
N ASN A 775 13.88 -25.13 -37.36
CA ASN A 775 12.47 -24.78 -37.25
C ASN A 775 12.16 -23.30 -37.57
N GLY A 776 13.14 -22.55 -38.09
CA GLY A 776 13.01 -21.13 -38.50
C GLY A 776 13.31 -20.11 -37.40
N ALA A 777 13.31 -20.50 -36.12
CA ALA A 777 13.59 -19.58 -35.03
C ALA A 777 15.06 -19.10 -35.06
N SER A 778 15.30 -17.88 -34.58
CA SER A 778 16.63 -17.26 -34.58
C SER A 778 17.11 -16.95 -33.18
N LEU A 779 18.39 -17.21 -32.94
CA LEU A 779 19.08 -16.90 -31.69
C LEU A 779 20.23 -15.94 -31.98
N TYR A 780 20.17 -14.75 -31.40
CA TYR A 780 21.20 -13.73 -31.47
C TYR A 780 21.96 -13.65 -30.15
N LEU A 781 23.27 -13.42 -30.22
CA LEU A 781 24.13 -13.18 -29.07
C LEU A 781 24.97 -11.94 -29.32
N PHE A 782 24.80 -10.95 -28.45
CA PHE A 782 25.75 -9.85 -28.33
C PHE A 782 26.98 -10.29 -27.54
N HIS A 783 28.18 -9.89 -27.99
CA HIS A 783 29.46 -10.24 -27.35
C HIS A 783 29.89 -9.22 -26.29
N ARG A 784 29.25 -8.05 -26.25
CA ARG A 784 29.32 -7.03 -25.20
C ARG A 784 27.91 -6.46 -24.96
N GLU A 785 27.68 -5.77 -23.86
CA GLU A 785 26.39 -5.10 -23.66
C GLU A 785 26.10 -4.13 -24.81
N ALA A 786 24.85 -4.11 -25.26
CA ALA A 786 24.41 -3.23 -26.32
C ALA A 786 24.29 -1.79 -25.80
N THR A 787 24.48 -0.83 -26.68
CA THR A 787 24.45 0.61 -26.40
C THR A 787 23.64 1.35 -27.46
N ASP A 788 23.43 2.65 -27.29
CA ASP A 788 22.79 3.52 -28.29
C ASP A 788 23.48 3.50 -29.67
N ALA A 789 24.77 3.13 -29.72
CA ALA A 789 25.51 2.95 -30.96
C ALA A 789 25.03 1.73 -31.77
N ASP A 790 24.43 0.73 -31.10
CA ASP A 790 24.01 -0.54 -31.68
C ASP A 790 22.55 -0.51 -32.18
N ARG A 791 21.88 0.65 -32.13
CA ARG A 791 20.46 0.82 -32.51
C ARG A 791 20.13 0.27 -33.91
N ALA A 792 21.03 0.42 -34.88
CA ALA A 792 20.81 -0.09 -36.23
C ALA A 792 20.81 -1.63 -36.28
N LEU A 793 21.61 -2.28 -35.45
CA LEU A 793 21.62 -3.74 -35.32
C LEU A 793 20.33 -4.23 -34.67
N ILE A 794 19.87 -3.55 -33.61
CA ILE A 794 18.64 -3.87 -32.89
C ILE A 794 17.42 -3.71 -33.82
N ALA A 795 17.32 -2.59 -34.54
CA ALA A 795 16.29 -2.38 -35.56
C ALA A 795 16.29 -3.49 -36.61
N GLY A 796 17.46 -3.87 -37.14
CA GLY A 796 17.57 -4.95 -38.12
C GLY A 796 17.17 -6.34 -37.59
N ILE A 797 17.30 -6.60 -36.28
CA ILE A 797 16.78 -7.83 -35.65
C ILE A 797 15.25 -7.79 -35.63
N LEU A 798 14.67 -6.68 -35.18
CA LEU A 798 13.21 -6.49 -35.08
C LEU A 798 12.53 -6.54 -36.45
N GLU A 799 13.12 -5.91 -37.47
CA GLU A 799 12.64 -5.96 -38.86
C GLU A 799 12.63 -7.39 -39.41
N LYS A 800 13.68 -8.17 -39.13
CA LYS A 800 13.74 -9.60 -39.54
C LYS A 800 12.70 -10.45 -38.81
N ALA A 801 12.40 -10.11 -37.56
CA ALA A 801 11.31 -10.72 -36.80
C ALA A 801 9.92 -10.21 -37.24
N GLN A 802 9.86 -9.30 -38.23
CA GLN A 802 8.65 -8.68 -38.75
C GLN A 802 7.86 -7.89 -37.71
N VAL A 803 8.56 -7.31 -36.73
CA VAL A 803 7.98 -6.38 -35.76
C VAL A 803 8.02 -4.97 -36.36
N MET A 804 6.93 -4.23 -36.19
CA MET A 804 6.84 -2.84 -36.63
C MET A 804 6.97 -1.89 -35.42
N PRO A 805 7.71 -0.77 -35.56
CA PRO A 805 7.69 0.28 -34.56
C PRO A 805 6.32 0.99 -34.55
N PHE A 806 5.96 1.60 -33.42
CA PHE A 806 4.75 2.44 -33.32
C PHE A 806 4.83 3.65 -34.27
N GLY A 807 6.04 4.15 -34.47
CA GLY A 807 6.30 5.32 -35.29
C GLY A 807 7.77 5.55 -35.54
N LYS A 808 8.07 6.69 -36.16
CA LYS A 808 9.41 7.19 -36.43
C LYS A 808 9.46 8.65 -36.02
N GLY A 809 10.48 9.05 -35.27
CA GLY A 809 10.51 10.41 -34.74
C GLY A 809 11.70 10.67 -33.85
N ASP A 810 11.58 11.74 -33.08
CA ASP A 810 12.55 12.14 -32.08
C ASP A 810 12.71 11.05 -30.99
N ALA A 811 13.95 10.65 -30.74
CA ALA A 811 14.32 9.59 -29.80
C ALA A 811 14.20 10.01 -28.31
N ASP A 812 13.88 11.27 -28.04
CA ASP A 812 13.55 11.75 -26.70
C ASP A 812 12.05 11.85 -26.43
N LEU A 813 11.20 11.49 -27.40
CA LEU A 813 9.77 11.34 -27.18
C LEU A 813 9.41 9.92 -26.76
N LEU A 814 8.70 9.82 -25.65
CA LEU A 814 7.96 8.61 -25.32
C LEU A 814 6.55 8.71 -25.90
N VAL A 815 6.13 7.66 -26.60
CA VAL A 815 4.78 7.54 -27.19
C VAL A 815 4.13 6.28 -26.67
N GLN A 816 2.88 6.40 -26.24
CA GLN A 816 2.03 5.29 -25.82
C GLN A 816 0.72 5.35 -26.59
N GLU A 817 0.46 4.30 -27.35
CA GLU A 817 -0.73 4.14 -28.17
C GLU A 817 -1.75 3.25 -27.45
N PHE A 818 -3.02 3.58 -27.60
CA PHE A 818 -4.14 2.81 -27.08
C PHE A 818 -5.30 2.79 -28.07
N ASP A 819 -6.05 1.70 -28.10
CA ASP A 819 -7.23 1.53 -28.93
C ASP A 819 -8.51 1.94 -28.18
N LEU A 820 -9.43 2.57 -28.90
CA LEU A 820 -10.77 2.88 -28.44
C LEU A 820 -11.80 1.91 -29.03
N PRO A 821 -12.91 1.64 -28.32
CA PRO A 821 -13.97 0.76 -28.81
C PRO A 821 -14.60 1.22 -30.14
N SER A 822 -14.53 2.50 -30.49
CA SER A 822 -14.98 3.03 -31.78
C SER A 822 -14.09 2.64 -32.98
N GLY A 823 -12.91 2.05 -32.74
CA GLY A 823 -11.84 1.90 -33.73
C GLY A 823 -10.94 3.13 -33.84
N GLY A 824 -11.13 4.14 -32.98
CA GLY A 824 -10.20 5.26 -32.81
C GLY A 824 -8.96 4.90 -32.01
N LYS A 825 -8.02 5.85 -31.93
CA LYS A 825 -6.75 5.70 -31.22
C LYS A 825 -6.50 6.85 -30.25
N VAL A 826 -5.80 6.57 -29.16
CA VAL A 826 -5.28 7.59 -28.24
C VAL A 826 -3.76 7.51 -28.19
N PHE A 827 -3.09 8.65 -28.24
CA PHE A 827 -1.64 8.77 -28.13
C PHE A 827 -1.27 9.67 -26.95
N ALA A 828 -0.62 9.11 -25.94
CA ALA A 828 0.02 9.88 -24.88
C ALA A 828 1.49 10.13 -25.25
N LEU A 829 1.85 11.41 -25.37
CA LEU A 829 3.18 11.87 -25.73
C LEU A 829 3.85 12.51 -24.53
N PHE A 830 5.10 12.14 -24.27
CA PHE A 830 5.91 12.73 -23.21
C PHE A 830 7.30 13.09 -23.74
N ASP A 831 7.70 14.34 -23.55
CA ASP A 831 9.04 14.83 -23.87
C ASP A 831 9.96 14.60 -22.67
N ARG A 832 10.95 13.74 -22.83
CA ARG A 832 11.80 13.32 -21.70
C ARG A 832 12.87 14.34 -21.34
N ARG A 833 13.23 15.26 -22.26
CA ARG A 833 14.32 16.24 -22.08
C ARG A 833 14.24 17.04 -20.78
N PRO A 834 13.09 17.59 -20.35
CA PRO A 834 12.98 18.29 -19.07
C PRO A 834 13.20 17.41 -17.82
N TRP A 835 13.16 16.08 -17.97
CA TRP A 835 13.28 15.14 -16.86
C TRP A 835 14.52 14.25 -16.96
N ASN A 836 15.32 14.40 -18.01
CA ASN A 836 16.64 13.77 -18.11
C ASN A 836 17.53 14.27 -16.97
N GLY A 837 17.90 13.37 -16.05
CA GLY A 837 18.66 13.73 -14.86
C GLY A 837 17.85 14.35 -13.72
N PHE A 838 16.52 14.45 -13.84
CA PHE A 838 15.67 14.75 -12.69
C PHE A 838 15.65 13.54 -11.76
N VAL A 839 15.87 13.78 -10.48
CA VAL A 839 16.04 12.73 -9.48
C VAL A 839 15.19 13.07 -8.27
N PHE A 840 14.33 12.13 -7.89
CA PHE A 840 13.57 12.20 -6.65
C PHE A 840 14.51 11.95 -5.46
N ARG A 841 14.58 12.90 -4.53
CA ARG A 841 15.52 12.93 -3.40
C ARG A 841 14.87 12.72 -2.04
N SER A 842 15.33 11.72 -1.30
CA SER A 842 14.72 11.34 -0.02
C SER A 842 14.99 12.41 1.02
N GLY A 843 13.93 12.92 1.67
CA GLY A 843 14.07 13.96 2.69
C GLY A 843 14.37 15.36 2.13
N ALA A 844 14.47 15.53 0.81
CA ALA A 844 14.60 16.85 0.20
C ALA A 844 13.28 17.63 0.33
N PRO A 845 13.33 18.97 0.40
CA PRO A 845 12.12 19.80 0.38
C PRO A 845 11.23 19.46 -0.83
N SER A 846 9.91 19.45 -0.65
CA SER A 846 8.95 19.05 -1.70
C SER A 846 9.12 19.81 -3.03
N ARG A 847 9.65 21.04 -3.00
CA ARG A 847 9.97 21.83 -4.20
C ARG A 847 11.05 21.19 -5.11
N GLU A 848 12.01 20.48 -4.52
CA GLU A 848 13.09 19.81 -5.25
C GLU A 848 12.61 18.51 -5.88
N ASN A 849 11.48 17.97 -5.38
CA ASN A 849 10.81 16.78 -5.87
C ASN A 849 9.57 17.11 -6.74
N PHE A 850 9.42 18.36 -7.19
CA PHE A 850 8.28 18.78 -8.00
C PHE A 850 8.57 18.74 -9.51
N MET A 851 7.93 17.82 -10.22
CA MET A 851 8.00 17.73 -11.69
C MET A 851 7.03 18.72 -12.34
N ARG A 852 7.60 19.65 -13.10
CA ARG A 852 6.84 20.70 -13.79
C ARG A 852 6.30 20.22 -15.13
N TYR A 853 5.16 20.78 -15.51
CA TYR A 853 4.70 20.79 -16.88
C TYR A 853 5.45 21.92 -17.63
N GLU A 854 6.52 21.55 -18.31
CA GLU A 854 7.36 22.52 -19.02
C GLU A 854 6.73 22.95 -20.35
N THR A 855 6.92 24.23 -20.69
CA THR A 855 6.50 24.87 -21.94
C THR A 855 7.65 25.65 -22.55
N GLY A 856 7.66 25.85 -23.88
CA GLY A 856 8.76 26.53 -24.58
C GLY A 856 9.96 25.62 -24.88
N LEU A 857 9.79 24.30 -24.75
CA LEU A 857 10.77 23.32 -25.20
C LEU A 857 10.92 23.39 -26.73
N PRO A 858 12.07 22.97 -27.30
CA PRO A 858 12.17 22.78 -28.75
C PRO A 858 11.08 21.80 -29.22
N PRO A 859 10.25 22.13 -30.23
CA PRO A 859 9.25 21.19 -30.72
C PRO A 859 9.91 19.88 -31.18
N ALA A 860 9.36 18.76 -30.75
CA ALA A 860 9.75 17.43 -31.20
C ALA A 860 8.55 16.75 -31.84
N THR A 861 8.80 15.86 -32.79
CA THR A 861 7.76 15.23 -33.59
C THR A 861 7.94 13.72 -33.67
N VAL A 862 6.83 13.02 -33.81
CA VAL A 862 6.76 11.59 -34.08
C VAL A 862 5.68 11.33 -35.11
N THR A 863 6.03 10.52 -36.10
CA THR A 863 5.12 10.06 -37.14
C THR A 863 4.66 8.65 -36.79
N VAL A 864 3.36 8.47 -36.59
CA VAL A 864 2.71 7.21 -36.21
C VAL A 864 1.74 6.76 -37.29
N SER A 865 1.28 5.51 -37.20
CA SER A 865 0.18 5.04 -38.06
C SER A 865 -1.09 5.85 -37.80
N GLY A 866 -1.63 6.48 -38.85
CA GLY A 866 -2.85 7.24 -38.78
C GLY A 866 -4.08 6.41 -39.17
N GLY A 867 -5.20 7.11 -39.31
CA GLY A 867 -6.51 6.58 -39.69
C GLY A 867 -7.44 7.75 -39.96
N ARG A 868 -8.43 7.60 -40.82
CA ARG A 868 -9.30 8.72 -41.19
C ARG A 868 -10.19 9.13 -40.02
N GLY A 869 -10.21 10.42 -39.68
CA GLY A 869 -11.06 10.92 -38.60
C GLY A 869 -10.74 12.34 -38.16
N ILE A 870 -11.15 12.68 -36.94
CA ILE A 870 -10.87 13.94 -36.28
C ILE A 870 -9.70 13.70 -35.32
N LEU A 871 -8.61 14.44 -35.50
CA LEU A 871 -7.56 14.55 -34.51
C LEU A 871 -7.91 15.65 -33.51
N TYR A 872 -7.97 15.30 -32.24
CA TYR A 872 -8.24 16.19 -31.12
C TYR A 872 -7.10 16.13 -30.12
N GLU A 873 -6.60 17.28 -29.65
CA GLU A 873 -5.59 17.32 -28.59
C GLU A 873 -6.17 17.90 -27.31
N LEU A 874 -6.20 17.09 -26.25
CA LEU A 874 -6.98 17.38 -25.05
C LEU A 874 -6.50 18.61 -24.28
N ILE A 875 -5.20 18.88 -24.21
CA ILE A 875 -4.69 19.99 -23.39
C ILE A 875 -4.90 21.33 -24.08
N SER A 876 -4.72 21.43 -25.40
CA SER A 876 -4.97 22.67 -26.16
C SER A 876 -6.41 22.84 -26.61
N GLY A 877 -7.18 21.77 -26.72
CA GLY A 877 -8.51 21.77 -27.34
C GLY A 877 -8.46 21.91 -28.87
N GLU A 878 -7.29 21.84 -29.50
CA GLU A 878 -7.15 21.91 -30.96
C GLU A 878 -7.80 20.70 -31.61
N LYS A 879 -8.58 20.94 -32.67
CA LYS A 879 -9.20 19.91 -33.49
C LYS A 879 -8.97 20.15 -34.97
N ARG A 880 -8.65 19.07 -35.70
CA ARG A 880 -8.47 19.12 -37.15
C ARG A 880 -8.89 17.80 -37.81
N PRO A 881 -9.47 17.84 -39.02
CA PRO A 881 -9.70 16.63 -39.79
C PRO A 881 -8.35 16.01 -40.20
N PHE A 882 -8.32 14.69 -40.32
CA PHE A 882 -7.17 13.94 -40.79
C PHE A 882 -7.65 12.87 -41.78
N ASP A 883 -7.18 12.97 -43.02
CA ASP A 883 -7.68 12.17 -44.16
C ASP A 883 -6.98 10.81 -44.33
N GLY A 884 -6.24 10.36 -43.32
CA GLY A 884 -5.53 9.08 -43.31
C GLY A 884 -4.04 9.18 -43.70
N GLY A 885 -3.37 8.03 -43.73
CA GLY A 885 -1.91 7.95 -43.97
C GLY A 885 -1.09 8.03 -42.69
N GLU A 886 0.11 8.60 -42.79
CA GLU A 886 1.00 8.80 -41.65
C GLU A 886 0.62 10.07 -40.87
N LEU A 887 0.40 9.92 -39.56
CA LEU A 887 0.02 11.01 -38.67
C LEU A 887 1.25 11.55 -37.96
N THR A 888 1.58 12.82 -38.18
CA THR A 888 2.64 13.50 -37.42
C THR A 888 2.03 14.18 -36.19
N LEU A 889 2.48 13.73 -35.02
CA LEU A 889 2.18 14.30 -33.72
C LEU A 889 3.38 15.11 -33.26
N ASP A 890 3.13 16.22 -32.59
CA ASP A 890 4.18 17.10 -32.10
C ASP A 890 3.96 17.48 -30.63
N THR A 891 5.03 17.85 -29.95
CA THR A 891 4.93 18.34 -28.57
C THR A 891 4.49 19.80 -28.48
N ALA A 892 4.51 20.57 -29.57
CA ALA A 892 4.33 22.03 -29.57
C ALA A 892 5.15 22.73 -28.46
N GLY A 893 6.34 22.20 -28.15
CA GLY A 893 7.20 22.69 -27.08
C GLY A 893 6.67 22.47 -25.66
N LYS A 894 5.75 21.51 -25.45
CA LYS A 894 5.20 21.11 -24.15
C LYS A 894 5.78 19.77 -23.70
N SER A 895 5.89 19.58 -22.40
CA SER A 895 6.43 18.35 -21.82
C SER A 895 5.53 17.12 -21.96
N ALA A 896 4.20 17.28 -22.05
CA ALA A 896 3.28 16.16 -22.27
C ALA A 896 2.04 16.59 -23.08
N ARG A 897 1.47 15.68 -23.88
CA ARG A 897 0.22 15.87 -24.64
C ARG A 897 -0.58 14.59 -24.76
N LEU A 898 -1.90 14.71 -24.94
CA LEU A 898 -2.80 13.58 -25.15
C LEU A 898 -3.66 13.82 -26.39
N TYR A 899 -3.45 12.99 -27.40
CA TYR A 899 -4.13 13.08 -28.70
C TYR A 899 -5.16 11.97 -28.85
N PHE A 900 -6.32 12.32 -29.38
CA PHE A 900 -7.39 11.40 -29.75
C PHE A 900 -7.56 11.47 -31.26
N LEU A 901 -7.40 10.34 -31.94
CA LEU A 901 -7.74 10.19 -33.34
C LEU A 901 -9.05 9.40 -33.43
N LEU A 902 -10.14 10.12 -33.69
CA LEU A 902 -11.50 9.60 -33.54
C LEU A 902 -12.17 9.45 -34.90
N PRO A 903 -12.74 8.27 -35.23
CA PRO A 903 -13.43 8.08 -36.49
C PRO A 903 -14.74 8.89 -36.52
N GLU A 904 -15.21 9.26 -37.71
CA GLU A 904 -16.46 10.00 -37.87
C GLU A 904 -17.73 9.14 -37.72
N THR A 905 -17.70 8.16 -36.82
CA THR A 905 -18.85 7.31 -36.46
C THR A 905 -19.67 7.96 -35.34
N PRO A 906 -20.93 7.53 -35.09
CA PRO A 906 -21.70 8.01 -33.94
C PRO A 906 -20.97 7.82 -32.61
N GLN A 907 -20.25 6.70 -32.47
CA GLN A 907 -19.46 6.41 -31.27
C GLN A 907 -18.22 7.31 -31.17
N GLY A 908 -17.47 7.50 -32.26
CA GLY A 908 -16.33 8.43 -32.26
C GLY A 908 -16.74 9.89 -31.99
N LYS A 909 -17.93 10.31 -32.43
CA LYS A 909 -18.51 11.63 -32.07
C LYS A 909 -18.85 11.75 -30.57
N ALA A 910 -19.35 10.67 -29.96
CA ALA A 910 -19.62 10.65 -28.53
C ALA A 910 -18.32 10.70 -27.71
N GLU A 911 -17.30 9.95 -28.13
CA GLU A 911 -15.96 9.99 -27.54
C GLU A 911 -15.33 11.39 -27.68
N LEU A 912 -15.48 12.05 -28.83
CA LEU A 912 -15.01 13.43 -29.04
C LEU A 912 -15.71 14.41 -28.10
N THR A 913 -17.03 14.29 -27.94
CA THR A 913 -17.81 15.14 -27.04
C THR A 913 -17.35 14.95 -25.59
N GLY A 914 -17.05 13.72 -25.19
CA GLY A 914 -16.47 13.42 -23.88
C GLY A 914 -15.09 14.09 -23.69
N ALA A 915 -14.22 14.00 -24.69
CA ALA A 915 -12.91 14.64 -24.65
C ALA A 915 -13.00 16.18 -24.61
N GLU A 916 -13.91 16.79 -25.38
CA GLU A 916 -14.17 18.24 -25.37
C GLU A 916 -14.72 18.72 -24.01
N ALA A 917 -15.67 17.98 -23.43
CA ALA A 917 -16.16 18.26 -22.08
C ALA A 917 -15.03 18.20 -21.04
N ARG A 918 -14.09 17.28 -21.22
CA ARG A 918 -12.97 17.10 -20.32
C ARG A 918 -11.92 18.20 -20.43
N HIS A 919 -11.63 18.68 -21.63
CA HIS A 919 -10.80 19.87 -21.83
C HIS A 919 -11.35 21.10 -21.08
N ALA A 920 -12.67 21.32 -21.14
CA ALA A 920 -13.30 22.42 -20.40
C ALA A 920 -13.11 22.29 -18.88
N PHE A 921 -13.22 21.07 -18.33
CA PHE A 921 -12.88 20.82 -16.93
C PHE A 921 -11.42 21.15 -16.64
N LEU A 922 -10.48 20.62 -17.44
CA LEU A 922 -9.05 20.84 -17.21
C LEU A 922 -8.70 22.33 -17.26
N ASN A 923 -9.26 23.09 -18.19
CA ASN A 923 -9.05 24.54 -18.23
C ASN A 923 -9.54 25.26 -16.98
N ARG A 924 -10.74 24.91 -16.50
CA ARG A 924 -11.35 25.51 -15.31
C ARG A 924 -10.53 25.25 -14.04
N TYR A 925 -10.04 24.03 -13.86
CA TYR A 925 -9.40 23.61 -12.60
C TYR A 925 -7.86 23.64 -12.63
N VAL A 926 -7.24 23.74 -13.80
CA VAL A 926 -5.78 23.60 -13.95
C VAL A 926 -5.11 24.85 -14.54
N THR A 927 -5.77 25.59 -15.45
CA THR A 927 -5.12 26.64 -16.24
C THR A 927 -5.36 28.06 -15.70
N GLU A 928 -6.55 28.35 -15.14
CA GLU A 928 -6.92 29.73 -14.71
C GLU A 928 -6.71 30.00 -13.21
N GLU A 929 -7.13 29.09 -12.31
CA GLU A 929 -7.01 29.30 -10.86
C GLU A 929 -5.67 28.82 -10.26
N LEU A 930 -5.02 27.82 -10.88
CA LEU A 930 -3.84 27.16 -10.30
C LEU A 930 -2.50 27.75 -10.77
N ALA A 931 -2.42 28.27 -12.00
CA ALA A 931 -1.20 28.83 -12.57
C ALA A 931 -0.77 30.13 -11.86
N GLY A 932 -1.73 30.97 -11.44
CA GLY A 932 -1.43 32.14 -10.60
C GLY A 932 -0.87 31.71 -9.24
N PHE A 933 -1.44 30.68 -8.65
CA PHE A 933 -1.10 30.25 -7.30
C PHE A 933 0.20 29.43 -7.16
N LEU A 934 0.53 28.60 -8.15
CA LEU A 934 1.82 27.90 -8.19
C LEU A 934 2.97 28.86 -8.56
N ASN A 935 2.68 29.97 -9.26
CA ASN A 935 3.64 31.03 -9.52
C ASN A 935 3.83 31.97 -8.31
N ASP A 936 2.78 32.25 -7.54
CA ASP A 936 2.83 33.14 -6.36
C ASP A 936 3.44 32.48 -5.10
N ASN A 937 3.78 31.19 -5.14
CA ASN A 937 4.58 30.54 -4.10
C ASN A 937 6.06 30.40 -4.53
N GLN A 938 6.50 31.21 -5.50
CA GLN A 938 7.90 31.35 -5.92
C GLN A 938 8.64 32.51 -5.22
N GLU A 939 7.93 33.34 -4.45
CA GLU A 939 8.51 34.22 -3.40
C GLU A 939 8.46 33.53 -2.04
#